data_AF-A0A3S3MTS9-F1
#
_entry.id   AF-A0A3S3MTS9-F1
#
_cell.length_a   1.000
_cell.length_b   1.000
_cell.length_c   1.000
_cell.angle_alpha   90.00
_cell.angle_beta   90.00
_cell.angle_gamma   90.00
#
_symmetry.space_group_name_H-M   'P 1'
#
loop_
_entity.id
_entity.type
_entity.pdbx_description
1 polymer ?
#
loop_
_entity_poly.entity_id
_entity_poly.type
_entity_poly.pdbx_seq_one_letter_code
_entity_poly.pdbx_strand_id
1 'polypeptide(L)'
;MLCQILQHSFPVMDFPIHCLKLRVSSGKLWRDFPLKSDLASTLLSAAHSLFQQIIFAHEKSFEVDNFEKIKSIFHSIQKNSFKQEELQTLKALIQSSNHGGLTSLVDQYIVPLLRELYIECPSHDYLYNLGKAWIHIGGLRFYLLANFDHLDPAMKYEFKYLRLQEKISLLELEIKVRQECYHLAGRNSSVDNEKWRKSLLGKLQKERKRLQTKIMFRPDPAKYKNLKRVCAGFHELIASSAVLARNLEQQDLNIQLRIDEACNWQVTSASFIDQLSKEYPEYIDIIQPVQVAIYEIKLGLSVAVSSALQKAYLHKVGGDADQILETIYSFMQFPRSLPSEAISVDPNTMLPVFQSSNMDVSENALAMDVNLLKKLLSISRDTNCNNELPILQLHANIYHISLVRVARHVRSTMLMDNASFLFLNKIFDQFASPWINMKVHMKAKEDNEAQKYKFQPRSIRIEDILEVDVPSLVEFSADESLSPEWQEMMKLPAKENGNFEEEWNLVQESVLKSMVHLHNQLFGSNNLIKLPGIAQVNNEDILDSFMDSYKLGIKIIKDMPPVLSFTLDMNLMPEHLLHLCVEYKKKFSPFHQLDHVYNIYKDSNAPALAKMVKPLTVLQNRVVSLLYEWPEHPGLQKILDIIKTLLALSVDTPLTEALLGLQFLLSRTQALQENASKFSFSDQLQPFFALVSSWQKLELTCRPALLDGVLEQCDANAGKLWLPLYSVLHREHLGDIDHLDTIRSLKEFIQTANVGEFRKRLELLLAFHGQFSMRMHLKADPSPHLLQILKILYNVFGYYMQFLPLISEHVEASRRNIEKELKEVAKLSRWELHQCYLSIENSRRIRHKILKLIQKFIVMILIQNSSLSMPN
;
A
#
# COMPACT_ATOMS: atom_id res chain seq x y z
N MET A 1 -5.50 6.44 -1.63
CA MET A 1 -6.61 5.58 -2.08
C MET A 1 -6.25 4.09 -2.01
N LEU A 2 -5.18 3.63 -2.69
CA LEU A 2 -4.73 2.22 -2.65
C LEU A 2 -4.51 1.70 -1.22
N CYS A 3 -3.85 2.47 -0.35
CA CYS A 3 -3.66 2.08 1.05
C CYS A 3 -4.98 1.79 1.79
N GLN A 4 -6.03 2.56 1.56
CA GLN A 4 -7.35 2.33 2.19
C GLN A 4 -8.05 1.07 1.67
N ILE A 5 -7.79 0.69 0.41
CA ILE A 5 -8.35 -0.53 -0.19
C ILE A 5 -7.62 -1.77 0.36
N LEU A 6 -6.34 -1.62 0.72
CA LEU A 6 -5.44 -2.73 1.06
C LEU A 6 -5.27 -2.97 2.58
N GLN A 7 -5.57 -1.99 3.44
CA GLN A 7 -5.12 -2.01 4.84
C GLN A 7 -6.05 -2.64 5.87
N HIS A 8 -7.24 -3.10 5.49
CA HIS A 8 -8.16 -3.67 6.46
C HIS A 8 -8.65 -5.05 6.02
N SER A 9 -8.53 -6.01 6.93
CA SER A 9 -9.46 -7.12 7.01
C SER A 9 -10.86 -6.51 7.03
N PHE A 10 -11.65 -6.83 6.00
CA PHE A 10 -13.02 -6.33 5.87
C PHE A 10 -14.00 -7.42 6.29
N PRO A 11 -15.21 -7.06 6.73
CA PRO A 11 -16.21 -8.05 7.10
C PRO A 11 -16.65 -8.86 5.87
N VAL A 12 -16.97 -10.14 6.06
CA VAL A 12 -17.39 -11.03 4.97
C VAL A 12 -18.61 -10.48 4.21
N MET A 13 -19.47 -9.68 4.84
CA MET A 13 -20.58 -8.98 4.18
C MET A 13 -20.16 -8.10 3.00
N ASP A 14 -19.01 -7.43 3.11
CA ASP A 14 -18.54 -6.49 2.11
C ASP A 14 -17.70 -7.16 1.01
N PHE A 15 -17.59 -8.50 1.04
CA PHE A 15 -16.87 -9.30 0.06
C PHE A 15 -17.19 -8.96 -1.42
N PRO A 16 -18.47 -8.89 -1.87
CA PRO A 16 -18.76 -8.50 -3.24
C PRO A 16 -18.36 -7.05 -3.55
N ILE A 17 -18.47 -6.15 -2.59
CA ILE A 17 -18.12 -4.73 -2.75
C ILE A 17 -16.59 -4.59 -2.90
N HIS A 18 -15.81 -5.27 -2.06
CA HIS A 18 -14.35 -5.26 -2.15
C HIS A 18 -13.84 -5.91 -3.43
N CYS A 19 -14.47 -7.00 -3.89
CA CYS A 19 -14.16 -7.60 -5.19
C CYS A 19 -14.35 -6.60 -6.34
N LEU A 20 -15.46 -5.86 -6.34
CA LEU A 20 -15.73 -4.81 -7.32
C LEU A 20 -14.73 -3.65 -7.21
N LYS A 21 -14.41 -3.19 -5.99
CA LYS A 21 -13.40 -2.13 -5.77
C LYS A 21 -12.06 -2.52 -6.38
N LEU A 22 -11.55 -3.73 -6.10
CA LEU A 22 -10.27 -4.20 -6.66
C LEU A 22 -10.30 -4.29 -8.18
N ARG A 23 -11.39 -4.81 -8.77
CA ARG A 23 -11.53 -4.94 -10.23
C ARG A 23 -11.62 -3.58 -10.93
N VAL A 24 -12.36 -2.62 -10.37
CA VAL A 24 -12.47 -1.27 -10.92
C VAL A 24 -11.14 -0.52 -10.77
N SER A 25 -10.49 -0.63 -9.61
CA SER A 25 -9.19 -0.01 -9.36
C SER A 25 -8.10 -0.56 -10.29
N SER A 26 -8.00 -1.88 -10.46
CA SER A 26 -7.02 -2.47 -11.39
C SER A 26 -7.31 -2.07 -12.85
N GLY A 27 -8.57 -2.04 -13.26
CA GLY A 27 -8.98 -1.58 -14.58
C GLY A 27 -8.67 -0.10 -14.84
N LYS A 28 -8.79 0.76 -13.83
CA LYS A 28 -8.43 2.19 -13.95
C LYS A 28 -6.92 2.38 -14.05
N LEU A 29 -6.14 1.74 -13.17
CA LEU A 29 -4.68 1.84 -13.17
C LEU A 29 -4.08 1.33 -14.49
N TRP A 30 -4.66 0.27 -15.07
CA TRP A 30 -4.25 -0.23 -16.38
C TRP A 30 -4.47 0.78 -17.52
N ARG A 31 -5.55 1.57 -17.46
CA ARG A 31 -5.88 2.57 -18.49
C ARG A 31 -5.09 3.87 -18.34
N ASP A 32 -4.77 4.26 -17.10
CA ASP A 32 -4.06 5.51 -16.79
C ASP A 32 -2.51 5.37 -16.94
N PHE A 33 -1.99 4.14 -17.12
CA PHE A 33 -0.57 3.83 -17.27
C PHE A 33 0.23 4.63 -18.35
N PRO A 34 -0.33 5.06 -19.49
CA PRO A 34 0.48 5.71 -20.53
C PRO A 34 0.77 7.21 -20.29
N LEU A 35 0.28 7.86 -19.23
CA LEU A 35 0.53 9.29 -18.97
C LEU A 35 1.81 9.53 -18.16
N LYS A 36 2.98 9.17 -18.70
CA LYS A 36 4.30 9.55 -18.15
C LYS A 36 4.64 11.01 -18.48
N SER A 37 3.85 11.96 -17.99
CA SER A 37 4.24 13.38 -18.05
C SER A 37 4.64 13.83 -16.65
N ASP A 38 5.88 14.32 -16.50
CA ASP A 38 6.32 14.95 -15.26
C ASP A 38 5.41 16.15 -14.95
N LEU A 39 4.73 16.11 -13.81
CA LEU A 39 3.77 17.12 -13.37
C LEU A 39 4.45 18.50 -13.31
N ALA A 40 5.71 18.57 -12.91
CA ALA A 40 6.43 19.83 -12.82
C ALA A 40 6.69 20.43 -14.22
N SER A 41 7.10 19.60 -15.19
CA SER A 41 7.25 20.01 -16.60
C SER A 41 5.94 20.52 -17.24
N THR A 42 4.83 19.83 -16.97
CA THR A 42 3.50 20.23 -17.50
C THR A 42 3.04 21.55 -16.90
N LEU A 43 3.19 21.72 -15.58
CA LEU A 43 2.89 22.98 -14.89
C LEU A 43 3.78 24.13 -15.36
N LEU A 44 5.07 23.89 -15.60
CA LEU A 44 5.98 24.90 -16.15
C LEU A 44 5.54 25.32 -17.56
N SER A 45 5.25 24.34 -18.43
CA SER A 45 4.79 24.62 -19.79
C SER A 45 3.48 25.41 -19.83
N ALA A 46 2.56 25.09 -18.90
CA ALA A 46 1.30 25.81 -18.72
C ALA A 46 1.53 27.23 -18.21
N ALA A 47 2.42 27.42 -17.23
CA ALA A 47 2.78 28.74 -16.70
C ALA A 47 3.40 29.65 -17.77
N HIS A 48 4.32 29.12 -18.59
CA HIS A 48 4.87 29.85 -19.74
C HIS A 48 3.79 30.26 -20.74
N SER A 49 2.92 29.32 -21.11
CA SER A 49 1.84 29.59 -22.07
C SER A 49 0.87 30.64 -21.54
N LEU A 50 0.45 30.53 -20.29
CA LEU A 50 -0.47 31.48 -19.66
C LEU A 50 0.14 32.88 -19.56
N PHE A 51 1.40 33.00 -19.14
CA PHE A 51 2.06 34.29 -19.09
C PHE A 51 2.17 34.95 -20.46
N GLN A 52 2.55 34.19 -21.49
CA GLN A 52 2.59 34.69 -22.87
C GLN A 52 1.20 35.14 -23.35
N GLN A 53 0.15 34.37 -23.04
CA GLN A 53 -1.23 34.74 -23.38
C GLN A 53 -1.68 36.03 -22.71
N ILE A 54 -1.30 36.27 -21.44
CA ILE A 54 -1.61 37.53 -20.74
C ILE A 54 -0.97 38.72 -21.47
N ILE A 55 0.29 38.61 -21.88
CA ILE A 55 0.98 39.68 -22.61
C ILE A 55 0.39 39.86 -24.01
N PHE A 56 0.10 38.78 -24.73
CA PHE A 56 -0.51 38.83 -26.06
C PHE A 56 -1.93 39.40 -26.06
N ALA A 57 -2.70 39.21 -24.98
CA ALA A 57 -4.00 39.86 -24.84
C ALA A 57 -3.90 41.40 -24.84
N HIS A 58 -2.74 41.95 -24.50
CA HIS A 58 -2.45 43.39 -24.48
C HIS A 58 -1.71 43.87 -25.74
N GLU A 59 -1.67 43.09 -26.83
CA GLU A 59 -1.01 43.43 -28.10
C GLU A 59 -1.35 44.85 -28.58
N LYS A 60 -2.63 45.24 -28.48
CA LYS A 60 -3.12 46.58 -28.91
C LYS A 60 -2.60 47.74 -28.06
N SER A 61 -1.98 47.47 -26.92
CA SER A 61 -1.43 48.46 -26.01
C SER A 61 0.05 48.77 -26.28
N PHE A 62 0.69 48.04 -27.20
CA PHE A 62 2.09 48.22 -27.57
C PHE A 62 2.23 48.83 -28.98
N GLU A 63 3.37 49.46 -29.23
CA GLU A 63 3.80 49.77 -30.60
C GLU A 63 4.20 48.49 -31.34
N VAL A 64 3.88 48.40 -32.64
CA VAL A 64 4.06 47.19 -33.47
C VAL A 64 5.50 46.67 -33.40
N ASP A 65 6.50 47.55 -33.54
CA ASP A 65 7.92 47.19 -33.51
C ASP A 65 8.39 46.68 -32.14
N ASN A 66 7.82 47.22 -31.06
CA ASN A 66 8.15 46.80 -29.70
C ASN A 66 7.51 45.45 -29.37
N PHE A 67 6.30 45.20 -29.85
CA PHE A 67 5.61 43.92 -29.67
C PHE A 67 6.27 42.78 -30.46
N GLU A 68 6.76 43.04 -31.69
CA GLU A 68 7.52 42.04 -32.44
C GLU A 68 8.83 41.64 -31.74
N LYS A 69 9.50 42.59 -31.08
CA LYS A 69 10.68 42.31 -30.23
C LYS A 69 10.32 41.47 -29.00
N ILE A 70 9.18 41.71 -28.35
CA ILE A 70 8.71 40.86 -27.25
C ILE A 70 8.48 39.42 -27.73
N LYS A 71 7.86 39.27 -28.91
CA LYS A 71 7.57 37.96 -29.51
C LYS A 71 8.85 37.20 -29.89
N SER A 72 9.85 37.89 -30.43
CA SER A 72 11.13 37.27 -30.77
C SER A 72 11.88 36.80 -29.52
N ILE A 73 11.85 37.58 -28.43
CA ILE A 73 12.42 37.20 -27.14
C ILE A 73 11.71 35.98 -26.55
N PHE A 74 10.37 35.91 -26.55
CA PHE A 74 9.67 34.71 -26.09
C PHE A 74 9.98 33.46 -26.92
N HIS A 75 10.26 33.62 -28.22
CA HIS A 75 10.65 32.51 -29.07
C HIS A 75 12.11 32.07 -28.86
N SER A 76 13.02 32.98 -28.52
CA SER A 76 14.42 32.65 -28.21
C SER A 76 14.56 31.94 -26.86
N ILE A 77 13.75 32.33 -25.87
CA ILE A 77 13.74 31.73 -24.53
C ILE A 77 13.38 30.25 -24.53
N GLN A 78 12.52 29.79 -25.45
CA GLN A 78 12.21 28.36 -25.58
C GLN A 78 13.39 27.51 -26.10
N LYS A 79 14.48 28.13 -26.55
CA LYS A 79 15.63 27.46 -27.20
C LYS A 79 16.95 27.64 -26.45
N ASN A 80 17.15 28.71 -25.69
CA ASN A 80 18.41 29.07 -25.04
C ASN A 80 18.21 29.53 -23.57
N SER A 81 19.28 29.50 -22.76
CA SER A 81 19.28 30.02 -21.39
C SER A 81 19.14 31.55 -21.36
N PHE A 82 18.16 32.03 -20.58
CA PHE A 82 17.78 33.44 -20.51
C PHE A 82 18.75 34.25 -19.65
N LYS A 83 19.23 35.39 -20.17
CA LYS A 83 20.23 36.23 -19.47
C LYS A 83 19.59 37.42 -18.75
N GLN A 84 20.28 37.91 -17.73
CA GLN A 84 19.83 39.07 -16.92
C GLN A 84 19.70 40.38 -17.76
N GLU A 85 20.43 40.49 -18.87
CA GLU A 85 20.32 41.59 -19.83
C GLU A 85 19.00 41.52 -20.64
N GLU A 86 18.56 40.32 -21.01
CA GLU A 86 17.29 40.08 -21.69
C GLU A 86 16.08 40.37 -20.78
N LEU A 87 16.23 40.16 -19.47
CA LEU A 87 15.25 40.58 -18.47
C LEU A 87 15.06 42.11 -18.43
N GLN A 88 16.16 42.87 -18.49
CA GLN A 88 16.10 44.33 -18.45
C GLN A 88 15.50 44.91 -19.75
N THR A 89 15.83 44.31 -20.90
CA THR A 89 15.21 44.70 -22.18
C THR A 89 13.73 44.36 -22.22
N LEU A 90 13.32 43.16 -21.77
CA LEU A 90 11.89 42.80 -21.70
C LEU A 90 11.13 43.69 -20.71
N LYS A 91 11.73 44.04 -19.56
CA LYS A 91 11.16 45.00 -18.61
C LYS A 91 10.88 46.35 -19.27
N ALA A 92 11.87 46.92 -19.96
CA ALA A 92 11.73 48.19 -20.66
C ALA A 92 10.65 48.14 -21.75
N LEU A 93 10.57 47.03 -22.49
CA LEU A 93 9.55 46.81 -23.52
C LEU A 93 8.13 46.64 -22.94
N ILE A 94 7.98 46.04 -21.76
CA ILE A 94 6.67 45.92 -21.10
C ILE A 94 6.26 47.27 -20.48
N GLN A 95 7.21 48.05 -19.97
CA GLN A 95 6.95 49.38 -19.43
C GLN A 95 6.56 50.42 -20.49
N SER A 96 6.88 50.20 -21.77
CA SER A 96 6.43 51.06 -22.87
C SER A 96 4.96 50.84 -23.28
N SER A 97 4.23 49.98 -22.56
CA SER A 97 2.80 49.78 -22.79
C SER A 97 1.97 51.02 -22.49
N ASN A 98 0.99 51.30 -23.32
CA ASN A 98 -0.01 52.36 -23.09
C ASN A 98 -1.04 51.99 -22.01
N HIS A 99 -1.02 50.75 -21.48
CA HIS A 99 -1.96 50.29 -20.47
C HIS A 99 -1.45 50.56 -19.03
N GLY A 100 -1.99 51.60 -18.38
CA GLY A 100 -1.57 52.03 -17.04
C GLY A 100 -1.70 50.97 -15.92
N GLY A 101 -2.66 50.05 -16.04
CA GLY A 101 -2.80 48.93 -15.10
C GLY A 101 -1.77 47.82 -15.29
N LEU A 102 -1.17 47.71 -16.47
CA LEU A 102 -0.12 46.72 -16.75
C LEU A 102 1.23 47.27 -16.30
N THR A 103 1.50 48.55 -16.59
CA THR A 103 2.76 49.22 -16.23
C THR A 103 2.96 49.33 -14.72
N SER A 104 1.89 49.53 -13.94
CA SER A 104 1.96 49.57 -12.47
C SER A 104 2.31 48.22 -11.83
N LEU A 105 1.96 47.10 -12.48
CA LEU A 105 2.19 45.75 -11.99
C LEU A 105 3.55 45.17 -12.43
N VAL A 106 4.32 45.90 -13.24
CA VAL A 106 5.61 45.42 -13.78
C VAL A 106 6.58 45.05 -12.66
N ASP A 107 6.84 45.98 -11.74
CA ASP A 107 7.84 45.77 -10.69
C ASP A 107 7.36 44.79 -9.61
N GLN A 108 6.05 44.72 -9.36
CA GLN A 108 5.47 43.89 -8.30
C GLN A 108 5.24 42.43 -8.71
N TYR A 109 4.85 42.16 -9.96
CA TYR A 109 4.43 40.82 -10.40
C TYR A 109 5.18 40.33 -11.62
N ILE A 110 5.40 41.17 -12.64
CA ILE A 110 6.00 40.73 -13.91
C ILE A 110 7.51 40.48 -13.76
N VAL A 111 8.25 41.38 -13.12
CA VAL A 111 9.69 41.21 -12.91
C VAL A 111 10.01 39.99 -12.03
N PRO A 112 9.35 39.76 -10.88
CA PRO A 112 9.51 38.53 -10.11
C PRO A 112 9.18 37.28 -10.92
N LEU A 113 8.07 37.28 -11.66
CA LEU A 113 7.65 36.15 -12.49
C LEU A 113 8.68 35.78 -13.56
N LEU A 114 9.25 36.78 -14.23
CA LEU A 114 10.29 36.55 -15.24
C LEU A 114 11.55 35.93 -14.63
N ARG A 115 11.91 36.33 -13.39
CA ARG A 115 13.03 35.73 -12.67
C ARG A 115 12.75 34.27 -12.32
N GLU A 116 11.54 33.98 -11.84
CA GLU A 116 11.14 32.65 -11.39
C GLU A 116 10.95 31.64 -12.53
N LEU A 117 10.50 32.08 -13.70
CA LEU A 117 10.24 31.22 -14.86
C LEU A 117 11.47 30.98 -15.74
N TYR A 118 12.39 31.94 -15.84
CA TYR A 118 13.40 31.93 -16.91
C TYR A 118 14.86 31.95 -16.44
N ILE A 119 15.15 32.38 -15.20
CA ILE A 119 16.52 32.35 -14.70
C ILE A 119 16.82 30.95 -14.14
N GLU A 120 17.86 30.31 -14.68
CA GLU A 120 18.32 28.99 -14.22
C GLU A 120 18.63 29.01 -12.72
N CYS A 121 17.99 28.12 -11.98
CA CYS A 121 18.14 27.96 -10.55
C CYS A 121 18.67 26.55 -10.24
N PRO A 122 19.33 26.34 -9.08
CA PRO A 122 19.75 25.01 -8.65
C PRO A 122 18.54 24.06 -8.58
N SER A 123 18.77 22.79 -8.93
CA SER A 123 17.75 21.72 -9.02
C SER A 123 16.84 21.63 -7.79
N HIS A 124 17.35 21.97 -6.60
CA HIS A 124 16.64 21.90 -5.32
C HIS A 124 15.57 22.99 -5.09
N ASP A 125 15.55 24.06 -5.89
CA ASP A 125 14.59 25.19 -5.74
C ASP A 125 13.55 25.26 -6.87
N TYR A 126 13.59 24.33 -7.82
CA TYR A 126 12.76 24.35 -9.02
C TYR A 126 11.25 24.38 -8.72
N LEU A 127 10.77 23.49 -7.84
CA LEU A 127 9.34 23.45 -7.46
C LEU A 127 8.89 24.68 -6.69
N TYR A 128 9.77 25.21 -5.84
CA TYR A 128 9.45 26.40 -5.05
C TYR A 128 9.31 27.65 -5.94
N ASN A 129 10.22 27.82 -6.90
CA ASN A 129 10.14 28.91 -7.89
C ASN A 129 8.91 28.75 -8.79
N LEU A 130 8.57 27.53 -9.20
CA LEU A 130 7.34 27.25 -9.92
C LEU A 130 6.09 27.65 -9.10
N GLY A 131 6.07 27.35 -7.80
CA GLY A 131 5.00 27.76 -6.88
C GLY A 131 4.86 29.28 -6.81
N LYS A 132 5.97 30.03 -6.67
CA LYS A 132 5.95 31.49 -6.71
C LYS A 132 5.47 32.02 -8.06
N ALA A 133 5.90 31.42 -9.17
CA ALA A 133 5.49 31.85 -10.50
C ALA A 133 3.96 31.77 -10.67
N TRP A 134 3.33 30.69 -10.21
CA TRP A 134 1.87 30.55 -10.22
C TRP A 134 1.15 31.58 -9.32
N ILE A 135 1.73 31.91 -8.16
CA ILE A 135 1.22 32.99 -7.29
C ILE A 135 1.28 34.34 -8.01
N HIS A 136 2.41 34.64 -8.68
CA HIS A 136 2.56 35.90 -9.42
C HIS A 136 1.67 35.96 -10.68
N ILE A 137 1.46 34.84 -11.40
CA ILE A 137 0.51 34.76 -12.53
C ILE A 137 -0.91 35.02 -12.05
N GLY A 138 -1.35 34.31 -11.01
CA GLY A 138 -2.70 34.46 -10.47
C GLY A 138 -2.92 35.85 -9.88
N GLY A 139 -1.92 36.41 -9.19
CA GLY A 139 -1.93 37.80 -8.72
C GLY A 139 -2.05 38.79 -9.87
N LEU A 140 -1.19 38.70 -10.89
CA LEU A 140 -1.22 39.55 -12.08
C LEU A 140 -2.59 39.50 -12.77
N ARG A 141 -3.13 38.31 -13.00
CA ARG A 141 -4.47 38.14 -13.60
C ARG A 141 -5.56 38.73 -12.71
N PHE A 142 -5.48 38.53 -11.40
CA PHE A 142 -6.44 39.10 -10.47
C PHE A 142 -6.44 40.62 -10.55
N TYR A 143 -5.29 41.29 -10.42
CA TYR A 143 -5.24 42.76 -10.46
C TYR A 143 -5.63 43.34 -11.82
N LEU A 144 -5.29 42.67 -12.93
CA LEU A 144 -5.73 43.10 -14.26
C LEU A 144 -7.26 42.96 -14.44
N LEU A 145 -7.87 41.91 -13.87
CA LEU A 145 -9.30 41.63 -14.00
C LEU A 145 -10.17 42.34 -12.94
N ALA A 146 -9.62 42.60 -11.75
CA ALA A 146 -10.31 43.20 -10.60
C ALA A 146 -10.21 44.74 -10.56
N ASN A 147 -9.50 45.35 -11.52
CA ASN A 147 -9.52 46.79 -11.76
C ASN A 147 -10.84 47.20 -12.44
N PHE A 148 -11.94 47.12 -11.69
CA PHE A 148 -13.26 47.51 -12.15
C PHE A 148 -13.35 49.02 -12.38
N ASP A 149 -13.71 49.43 -13.59
CA ASP A 149 -14.20 50.79 -13.83
C ASP A 149 -15.49 51.05 -13.03
N HIS A 150 -15.85 52.32 -12.83
CA HIS A 150 -17.08 52.70 -12.09
C HIS A 150 -18.37 52.18 -12.74
N LEU A 151 -18.31 51.75 -13.99
CA LEU A 151 -19.43 51.29 -14.79
C LEU A 151 -19.16 49.87 -15.31
N ASP A 152 -20.18 49.02 -15.28
CA ASP A 152 -20.13 47.68 -15.88
C ASP A 152 -19.98 47.80 -17.42
N PRO A 153 -18.94 47.21 -18.03
CA PRO A 153 -18.77 47.20 -19.49
C PRO A 153 -19.96 46.64 -20.26
N ALA A 154 -20.72 45.70 -19.68
CA ALA A 154 -21.89 45.10 -20.30
C ALA A 154 -23.06 46.09 -20.45
N MET A 155 -23.17 47.07 -19.54
CA MET A 155 -24.21 48.12 -19.59
C MET A 155 -24.09 49.01 -20.83
N LYS A 156 -22.91 49.08 -21.46
CA LYS A 156 -22.69 49.85 -22.71
C LYS A 156 -23.68 49.48 -23.81
N TYR A 157 -24.00 48.19 -23.95
CA TYR A 157 -24.91 47.72 -24.99
C TYR A 157 -26.37 48.01 -24.65
N GLU A 158 -26.72 47.95 -23.37
CA GLU A 158 -28.05 48.29 -22.88
C GLU A 158 -28.36 49.79 -23.05
N PHE A 159 -27.44 50.69 -22.68
CA PHE A 159 -27.61 52.13 -22.91
C PHE A 159 -27.72 52.47 -24.41
N LYS A 160 -26.90 51.82 -25.25
CA LYS A 160 -27.01 51.98 -26.71
C LYS A 160 -28.35 51.47 -27.23
N TYR A 161 -28.86 50.38 -26.68
CA TYR A 161 -30.15 49.81 -27.04
C TYR A 161 -31.30 50.74 -26.65
N LEU A 162 -31.33 51.25 -25.42
CA LEU A 162 -32.36 52.20 -24.93
C LEU A 162 -32.39 53.47 -25.79
N ARG A 163 -31.24 54.09 -26.04
CA ARG A 163 -31.15 55.29 -26.88
C ARG A 163 -31.57 55.04 -28.32
N LEU A 164 -31.30 53.85 -28.85
CA LEU A 164 -31.73 53.43 -30.17
C LEU A 164 -33.24 53.15 -30.21
N GLN A 165 -33.82 52.62 -29.14
CA GLN A 165 -35.25 52.42 -28.99
C GLN A 165 -36.02 53.75 -28.91
N GLU A 166 -35.52 54.73 -28.15
CA GLU A 166 -36.04 56.10 -28.14
C GLU A 166 -35.96 56.75 -29.53
N LYS A 167 -34.82 56.57 -30.23
CA LYS A 167 -34.67 57.11 -31.59
C LYS A 167 -35.66 56.47 -32.57
N ILE A 168 -35.92 55.16 -32.43
CA ILE A 168 -36.92 54.45 -33.23
C ILE A 168 -38.33 54.97 -32.92
N SER A 169 -38.70 55.12 -31.64
CA SER A 169 -40.04 55.60 -31.26
C SER A 169 -40.28 57.04 -31.70
N LEU A 170 -39.29 57.93 -31.57
CA LEU A 170 -39.36 59.29 -32.09
C LEU A 170 -39.53 59.32 -33.61
N LEU A 171 -38.81 58.46 -34.34
CA LEU A 171 -38.91 58.39 -35.80
C LEU A 171 -40.24 57.78 -36.27
N GLU A 172 -40.78 56.80 -35.55
CA GLU A 172 -42.12 56.25 -35.81
C GLU A 172 -43.22 57.29 -35.56
N LEU A 173 -43.11 58.06 -34.47
CA LEU A 173 -44.03 59.16 -34.16
C LEU A 173 -43.92 60.27 -35.21
N GLU A 174 -42.71 60.64 -35.61
CA GLU A 174 -42.45 61.62 -36.65
C GLU A 174 -43.05 61.19 -38.00
N ILE A 175 -42.93 59.91 -38.37
CA ILE A 175 -43.59 59.35 -39.56
C ILE A 175 -45.11 59.49 -39.45
N LYS A 176 -45.72 59.09 -38.32
CA LYS A 176 -47.18 59.19 -38.10
C LYS A 176 -47.69 60.62 -38.18
N VAL A 177 -47.06 61.54 -37.44
CA VAL A 177 -47.45 62.96 -37.44
C VAL A 177 -47.38 63.55 -38.85
N ARG A 178 -46.34 63.23 -39.62
CA ARG A 178 -46.24 63.72 -40.99
C ARG A 178 -47.27 63.11 -41.93
N GLN A 179 -47.61 61.82 -41.77
CA GLN A 179 -48.69 61.18 -42.53
C GLN A 179 -50.02 61.90 -42.30
N GLU A 180 -50.34 62.24 -41.05
CA GLU A 180 -51.53 63.03 -40.72
C GLU A 180 -51.47 64.45 -41.31
N CYS A 181 -50.31 65.13 -41.24
CA CYS A 181 -50.14 66.43 -41.87
C CYS A 181 -50.33 66.37 -43.40
N TYR A 182 -49.84 65.33 -44.07
CA TYR A 182 -50.03 65.13 -45.51
C TYR A 182 -51.49 64.86 -45.85
N HIS A 183 -52.18 64.05 -45.03
CA HIS A 183 -53.61 63.80 -45.15
C HIS A 183 -54.42 65.10 -45.01
N LEU A 184 -54.15 65.91 -43.99
CA LEU A 184 -54.79 67.22 -43.78
C LEU A 184 -54.48 68.23 -44.90
N ALA A 185 -53.27 68.19 -45.47
CA ALA A 185 -52.86 69.08 -46.56
C ALA A 185 -53.36 68.65 -47.95
N GLY A 186 -54.06 67.51 -48.08
CA GLY A 186 -54.54 66.98 -49.36
C GLY A 186 -53.43 66.62 -50.35
N ARG A 187 -52.18 66.50 -49.89
CA ARG A 187 -51.02 66.13 -50.72
C ARG A 187 -50.66 64.67 -50.47
N ASN A 188 -50.58 63.87 -51.53
CA ASN A 188 -49.85 62.61 -51.45
C ASN A 188 -48.39 62.95 -51.12
N SER A 189 -47.85 62.32 -50.09
CA SER A 189 -46.50 62.56 -49.54
C SER A 189 -45.42 62.70 -50.63
N SER A 190 -44.40 63.53 -50.38
CA SER A 190 -43.18 63.52 -51.20
C SER A 190 -42.56 62.11 -51.11
N VAL A 191 -42.69 61.35 -52.21
CA VAL A 191 -42.38 59.91 -52.29
C VAL A 191 -40.96 59.58 -51.80
N ASP A 192 -39.98 60.47 -52.03
CA ASP A 192 -38.58 60.22 -51.68
C ASP A 192 -38.29 60.40 -50.17
N ASN A 193 -38.98 61.36 -49.54
CA ASN A 193 -38.81 61.68 -48.13
C ASN A 193 -39.38 60.60 -47.20
N GLU A 194 -40.48 59.94 -47.61
CA GLU A 194 -41.03 58.79 -46.88
C GLU A 194 -40.21 57.52 -47.09
N LYS A 195 -39.74 57.26 -48.31
CA LYS A 195 -38.89 56.10 -48.63
C LYS A 195 -37.58 56.13 -47.82
N TRP A 196 -36.93 57.28 -47.73
CA TRP A 196 -35.71 57.44 -46.94
C TRP A 196 -35.96 57.17 -45.44
N ARG A 197 -37.05 57.70 -44.86
CA ARG A 197 -37.39 57.47 -43.44
C ARG A 197 -37.75 56.01 -43.14
N LYS A 198 -38.51 55.35 -44.01
CA LYS A 198 -38.81 53.92 -43.89
C LYS A 198 -37.53 53.06 -44.02
N SER A 199 -36.61 53.43 -44.91
CA SER A 199 -35.30 52.76 -45.04
C SER A 199 -34.42 52.96 -43.80
N LEU A 200 -34.38 54.17 -43.24
CA LEU A 200 -33.67 54.48 -42.00
C LEU A 200 -34.26 53.73 -40.80
N LEU A 201 -35.59 53.66 -40.69
CA LEU A 201 -36.28 52.86 -39.68
C LEU A 201 -35.88 51.38 -39.80
N GLY A 202 -35.86 50.83 -41.01
CA GLY A 202 -35.43 49.45 -41.26
C GLY A 202 -33.96 49.20 -40.87
N LYS A 203 -33.05 50.17 -41.11
CA LYS A 203 -31.65 50.08 -40.67
C LYS A 203 -31.53 50.09 -39.14
N LEU A 204 -32.22 51.01 -38.47
CA LEU A 204 -32.22 51.10 -37.01
C LEU A 204 -32.86 49.87 -36.36
N GLN A 205 -33.95 49.32 -36.91
CA GLN A 205 -34.55 48.08 -36.42
C GLN A 205 -33.62 46.87 -36.58
N LYS A 206 -32.80 46.81 -37.64
CA LYS A 206 -31.76 45.77 -37.79
C LYS A 206 -30.65 45.92 -36.74
N GLU A 207 -30.18 47.14 -36.49
CA GLU A 207 -29.21 47.42 -35.42
C GLU A 207 -29.78 47.09 -34.03
N ARG A 208 -31.07 47.37 -33.79
CA ARG A 208 -31.77 47.00 -32.55
C ARG A 208 -31.69 45.51 -32.30
N LYS A 209 -32.03 44.68 -33.30
CA LYS A 209 -31.96 43.22 -33.20
C LYS A 209 -30.53 42.74 -32.92
N ARG A 210 -29.51 43.36 -33.54
CA ARG A 210 -28.09 43.04 -33.31
C ARG A 210 -27.59 43.42 -31.92
N LEU A 211 -28.10 44.52 -31.35
CA LEU A 211 -27.75 44.93 -29.99
C LEU A 211 -28.48 44.08 -28.95
N GLN A 212 -29.73 43.70 -29.22
CA GLN A 212 -30.53 42.86 -28.33
C GLN A 212 -29.85 41.52 -28.00
N THR A 213 -29.15 40.91 -28.97
CA THR A 213 -28.41 39.65 -28.74
C THR A 213 -27.14 39.82 -27.89
N LYS A 214 -26.71 41.06 -27.63
CA LYS A 214 -25.51 41.38 -26.83
C LYS A 214 -25.83 41.90 -25.43
N ILE A 215 -27.11 42.04 -25.09
CA ILE A 215 -27.54 42.51 -23.77
C ILE A 215 -27.42 41.33 -22.80
N MET A 216 -26.67 41.55 -21.72
CA MET A 216 -26.53 40.60 -20.61
C MET A 216 -27.56 40.93 -19.53
N PHE A 217 -28.10 39.91 -18.86
CA PHE A 217 -29.10 40.11 -17.82
C PHE A 217 -28.44 40.62 -16.52
N ARG A 218 -28.86 41.80 -16.05
CA ARG A 218 -28.33 42.50 -14.86
C ARG A 218 -29.49 43.19 -14.09
N PRO A 219 -30.20 42.50 -13.18
CA PRO A 219 -31.38 43.05 -12.53
C PRO A 219 -31.07 44.15 -11.49
N ASP A 220 -29.91 44.09 -10.82
CA ASP A 220 -29.51 45.10 -9.82
C ASP A 220 -28.09 45.66 -10.09
N PRO A 221 -27.96 46.91 -10.59
CA PRO A 221 -26.66 47.54 -10.82
C PRO A 221 -25.89 47.89 -9.53
N ALA A 222 -26.53 47.90 -8.36
CA ALA A 222 -25.84 48.12 -7.09
C ALA A 222 -24.94 46.94 -6.72
N LYS A 223 -25.30 45.71 -7.12
CA LYS A 223 -24.48 44.52 -6.90
C LYS A 223 -23.10 44.63 -7.53
N TYR A 224 -22.97 45.25 -8.70
CA TYR A 224 -21.65 45.47 -9.33
C TYR A 224 -20.73 46.34 -8.47
N LYS A 225 -21.27 47.40 -7.82
CA LYS A 225 -20.50 48.24 -6.90
C LYS A 225 -20.09 47.48 -5.64
N ASN A 226 -20.95 46.60 -5.13
CA ASN A 226 -20.63 45.75 -3.98
C ASN A 226 -19.56 44.71 -4.35
N LEU A 227 -19.68 44.05 -5.49
CA LEU A 227 -18.68 43.11 -6.03
C LEU A 227 -17.30 43.77 -6.09
N LYS A 228 -17.22 45.00 -6.60
CA LYS A 228 -15.97 45.78 -6.60
C LYS A 228 -15.39 45.97 -5.20
N ARG A 229 -16.21 46.31 -4.20
CA ARG A 229 -15.73 46.47 -2.80
C ARG A 229 -15.25 45.14 -2.22
N VAL A 230 -15.96 44.06 -2.50
CA VAL A 230 -15.62 42.71 -2.05
C VAL A 230 -14.28 42.26 -2.64
N CYS A 231 -14.06 42.43 -3.95
CA CYS A 231 -12.77 42.16 -4.58
C CYS A 231 -11.66 43.09 -4.07
N ALA A 232 -11.96 44.36 -3.82
CA ALA A 232 -10.99 45.30 -3.27
C ALA A 232 -10.52 44.93 -1.85
N GLY A 233 -11.43 44.43 -1.00
CA GLY A 233 -11.08 43.91 0.32
C GLY A 233 -10.22 42.65 0.28
N PHE A 234 -10.29 41.88 -0.82
CA PHE A 234 -9.46 40.68 -1.01
C PHE A 234 -8.04 41.00 -1.51
N HIS A 235 -7.76 42.23 -1.96
CA HIS A 235 -6.43 42.63 -2.43
C HIS A 235 -5.34 42.45 -1.36
N GLU A 236 -5.62 42.76 -0.09
CA GLU A 236 -4.66 42.62 1.00
C GLU A 236 -4.30 41.14 1.25
N LEU A 237 -5.29 40.25 1.11
CA LEU A 237 -5.07 38.81 1.21
C LEU A 237 -4.27 38.25 0.04
N ILE A 238 -4.38 38.83 -1.16
CA ILE A 238 -3.54 38.43 -2.30
C ILE A 238 -2.10 38.89 -2.07
N ALA A 239 -1.90 40.13 -1.62
CA ALA A 239 -0.56 40.63 -1.30
C ALA A 239 0.13 39.79 -0.20
N SER A 240 -0.63 39.28 0.77
CA SER A 240 -0.09 38.40 1.81
C SER A 240 0.35 37.03 1.27
N SER A 241 -0.21 36.53 0.17
CA SER A 241 0.19 35.24 -0.43
C SER A 241 1.66 35.19 -0.88
N ALA A 242 2.16 36.29 -1.46
CA ALA A 242 3.57 36.42 -1.87
C ALA A 242 4.52 36.58 -0.66
N VAL A 243 4.01 37.08 0.48
CA VAL A 243 4.76 37.13 1.75
C VAL A 243 4.79 35.74 2.39
N LEU A 244 3.66 35.04 2.43
CA LEU A 244 3.57 33.66 2.91
C LEU A 244 4.52 32.73 2.14
N ALA A 245 4.54 32.84 0.80
CA ALA A 245 5.48 32.07 -0.02
C ALA A 245 6.95 32.34 0.38
N ARG A 246 7.33 33.62 0.55
CA ARG A 246 8.69 34.00 0.99
C ARG A 246 9.03 33.49 2.40
N ASN A 247 8.06 33.50 3.31
CA ASN A 247 8.27 33.00 4.68
C ASN A 247 8.47 31.49 4.71
N LEU A 248 7.95 30.74 3.73
CA LEU A 248 8.19 29.29 3.58
C LEU A 248 9.61 28.95 3.11
N GLU A 249 10.37 29.93 2.61
CA GLU A 249 11.79 29.78 2.24
C GLU A 249 12.73 29.79 3.44
N GLN A 250 12.35 30.53 4.48
CA GLN A 250 13.23 30.80 5.61
C GLN A 250 13.40 29.52 6.42
N GLN A 251 14.66 29.12 6.63
CA GLN A 251 15.04 27.93 7.37
C GLN A 251 14.85 28.15 8.88
N ASP A 252 13.60 28.30 9.32
CA ASP A 252 13.27 28.50 10.73
C ASP A 252 12.68 27.23 11.37
N LEU A 253 12.87 27.10 12.69
CA LEU A 253 12.39 25.98 13.52
C LEU A 253 10.86 25.83 13.57
N ASN A 254 10.08 26.73 12.94
CA ASN A 254 8.63 26.83 13.04
C ASN A 254 7.88 26.68 11.70
N ILE A 255 8.40 25.82 10.81
CA ILE A 255 7.79 25.51 9.50
C ILE A 255 6.30 25.11 9.63
N GLN A 256 5.92 24.40 10.68
CA GLN A 256 4.54 23.95 10.90
C GLN A 256 3.55 25.12 11.01
N LEU A 257 3.88 26.15 11.79
CA LEU A 257 3.03 27.34 11.92
C LEU A 257 2.86 28.07 10.58
N ARG A 258 3.92 28.12 9.76
CA ARG A 258 3.87 28.73 8.42
C ARG A 258 3.00 27.93 7.45
N ILE A 259 3.02 26.61 7.57
CA ILE A 259 2.13 25.73 6.81
C ILE A 259 0.68 25.96 7.25
N ASP A 260 0.42 26.07 8.55
CA ASP A 260 -0.92 26.36 9.07
C ASP A 260 -1.45 27.71 8.60
N GLU A 261 -0.61 28.75 8.54
CA GLU A 261 -0.94 30.05 7.95
C GLU A 261 -1.33 29.92 6.47
N ALA A 262 -0.58 29.13 5.68
CA ALA A 262 -0.89 28.87 4.28
C ALA A 262 -2.19 28.05 4.11
N CYS A 263 -2.43 27.05 4.98
CA CYS A 263 -3.67 26.28 5.01
C CYS A 263 -4.87 27.16 5.38
N ASN A 264 -4.73 28.06 6.34
CA ASN A 264 -5.76 29.04 6.67
C ASN A 264 -6.08 29.94 5.48
N TRP A 265 -5.06 30.38 4.74
CA TRP A 265 -5.26 31.13 3.49
C TRP A 265 -6.02 30.32 2.42
N GLN A 266 -5.75 29.02 2.31
CA GLN A 266 -6.50 28.12 1.42
C GLN A 266 -7.98 28.01 1.82
N VAL A 267 -8.29 27.97 3.12
CA VAL A 267 -9.66 27.90 3.61
C VAL A 267 -10.40 29.23 3.38
N THR A 268 -9.77 30.37 3.71
CA THR A 268 -10.39 31.69 3.51
C THR A 268 -10.65 31.98 2.04
N SER A 269 -9.71 31.67 1.15
CA SER A 269 -9.90 31.80 -0.30
C SER A 269 -11.00 30.88 -0.85
N ALA A 270 -11.19 29.68 -0.29
CA ALA A 270 -12.31 28.80 -0.68
C ALA A 270 -13.67 29.41 -0.29
N SER A 271 -13.78 29.92 0.93
CA SER A 271 -14.99 30.62 1.41
C SER A 271 -15.32 31.83 0.52
N PHE A 272 -14.31 32.60 0.11
CA PHE A 272 -14.49 33.73 -0.79
C PHE A 272 -14.98 33.31 -2.19
N ILE A 273 -14.44 32.22 -2.75
CA ILE A 273 -14.90 31.67 -4.04
C ILE A 273 -16.38 31.22 -3.96
N ASP A 274 -16.76 30.58 -2.86
CA ASP A 274 -18.14 30.16 -2.59
C ASP A 274 -19.07 31.37 -2.44
N GLN A 275 -18.63 32.42 -1.74
CA GLN A 275 -19.38 33.67 -1.59
C GLN A 275 -19.64 34.32 -2.95
N LEU A 276 -18.61 34.44 -3.80
CA LEU A 276 -18.76 35.01 -5.15
C LEU A 276 -19.78 34.23 -6.00
N SER A 277 -19.74 32.89 -5.91
CA SER A 277 -20.65 32.02 -6.66
C SER A 277 -22.11 32.13 -6.20
N LYS A 278 -22.34 32.31 -4.89
CA LYS A 278 -23.68 32.35 -4.29
C LYS A 278 -24.34 33.73 -4.37
N GLU A 279 -23.59 34.80 -4.10
CA GLU A 279 -24.15 36.16 -4.00
C GLU A 279 -24.28 36.85 -5.36
N TYR A 280 -23.47 36.45 -6.35
CA TYR A 280 -23.39 37.13 -7.65
C TYR A 280 -23.50 36.18 -8.87
N PRO A 281 -24.49 35.27 -8.93
CA PRO A 281 -24.66 34.35 -10.06
C PRO A 281 -24.98 35.05 -11.38
N GLU A 282 -25.43 36.31 -11.32
CA GLU A 282 -25.68 37.12 -12.50
C GLU A 282 -24.36 37.50 -13.20
N TYR A 283 -23.24 37.62 -12.47
CA TYR A 283 -21.94 38.16 -12.92
C TYR A 283 -20.88 37.09 -13.26
N ILE A 284 -21.29 35.93 -13.75
CA ILE A 284 -20.39 34.80 -14.07
C ILE A 284 -19.26 35.18 -15.03
N ASP A 285 -19.54 36.02 -16.02
CA ASP A 285 -18.58 36.50 -17.02
C ASP A 285 -17.40 37.26 -16.41
N ILE A 286 -17.62 37.93 -15.27
CA ILE A 286 -16.60 38.66 -14.51
C ILE A 286 -15.98 37.78 -13.43
N ILE A 287 -16.82 37.03 -12.72
CA ILE A 287 -16.43 36.27 -11.53
C ILE A 287 -15.59 35.05 -11.90
N GLN A 288 -15.94 34.33 -12.97
CA GLN A 288 -15.24 33.10 -13.32
C GLN A 288 -13.75 33.36 -13.64
N PRO A 289 -13.36 34.39 -14.44
CA PRO A 289 -11.96 34.76 -14.60
C PRO A 289 -11.24 35.12 -13.28
N VAL A 290 -11.93 35.82 -12.37
CA VAL A 290 -11.38 36.19 -11.05
C VAL A 290 -11.19 34.95 -10.17
N GLN A 291 -12.15 34.03 -10.16
CA GLN A 291 -12.05 32.75 -9.44
C GLN A 291 -10.90 31.90 -9.97
N VAL A 292 -10.74 31.80 -11.29
CA VAL A 292 -9.61 31.09 -11.91
C VAL A 292 -8.28 31.69 -11.45
N ALA A 293 -8.16 33.02 -11.42
CA ALA A 293 -6.96 33.68 -10.90
C ALA A 293 -6.68 33.31 -9.43
N ILE A 294 -7.70 33.22 -8.58
CA ILE A 294 -7.55 32.78 -7.19
C ILE A 294 -7.15 31.30 -7.13
N TYR A 295 -7.72 30.42 -7.96
CA TYR A 295 -7.31 29.02 -8.04
C TYR A 295 -5.85 28.86 -8.48
N GLU A 296 -5.35 29.71 -9.36
CA GLU A 296 -3.93 29.74 -9.74
C GLU A 296 -3.03 30.11 -8.55
N ILE A 297 -3.42 31.11 -7.74
CA ILE A 297 -2.70 31.45 -6.50
C ILE A 297 -2.75 30.28 -5.52
N LYS A 298 -3.93 29.66 -5.33
CA LYS A 298 -4.10 28.48 -4.47
C LYS A 298 -3.18 27.35 -4.91
N LEU A 299 -3.10 27.08 -6.21
CA LEU A 299 -2.20 26.08 -6.78
C LEU A 299 -0.74 26.41 -6.46
N GLY A 300 -0.31 27.65 -6.74
CA GLY A 300 1.07 28.07 -6.48
C GLY A 300 1.46 27.97 -5.01
N LEU A 301 0.57 28.35 -4.09
CA LEU A 301 0.79 28.23 -2.65
C LEU A 301 0.87 26.75 -2.22
N SER A 302 0.03 25.87 -2.76
CA SER A 302 0.10 24.42 -2.50
C SER A 302 1.42 23.80 -2.98
N VAL A 303 1.92 24.22 -4.14
CA VAL A 303 3.22 23.78 -4.67
C VAL A 303 4.37 24.29 -3.77
N ALA A 304 4.32 25.55 -3.34
CA ALA A 304 5.31 26.13 -2.43
C ALA A 304 5.35 25.41 -1.06
N VAL A 305 4.18 25.15 -0.46
CA VAL A 305 4.07 24.36 0.78
C VAL A 305 4.63 22.95 0.60
N SER A 306 4.35 22.31 -0.53
CA SER A 306 4.86 20.97 -0.82
C SER A 306 6.38 20.95 -0.95
N SER A 307 6.99 21.98 -1.55
CA SER A 307 8.44 22.13 -1.62
C SER A 307 9.06 22.38 -0.23
N ALA A 308 8.44 23.21 0.61
CA ALA A 308 8.89 23.43 1.99
C ALA A 308 8.85 22.14 2.83
N LEU A 309 7.78 21.35 2.70
CA LEU A 309 7.66 20.02 3.32
C LEU A 309 8.74 19.06 2.83
N GLN A 310 9.02 19.05 1.52
CA GLN A 310 10.10 18.24 0.93
C GLN A 310 11.45 18.61 1.54
N LYS A 311 11.79 19.91 1.60
CA LYS A 311 13.06 20.39 2.20
C LYS A 311 13.18 20.02 3.68
N ALA A 312 12.11 20.22 4.46
CA ALA A 312 12.08 19.86 5.88
C ALA A 312 12.30 18.34 6.09
N TYR A 313 11.71 17.51 5.22
CA TYR A 313 11.88 16.06 5.26
C TYR A 313 13.30 15.63 4.89
N LEU A 314 13.86 16.17 3.80
CA LEU A 314 15.23 15.88 3.38
C LEU A 314 16.26 16.27 4.44
N HIS A 315 16.04 17.38 5.16
CA HIS A 315 16.88 17.76 6.29
C HIS A 315 16.79 16.77 7.47
N LYS A 316 15.60 16.25 7.78
CA LYS A 316 15.42 15.21 8.83
C LYS A 316 16.11 13.90 8.47
N VAL A 317 16.02 13.49 7.20
CA VAL A 317 16.60 12.22 6.70
C VAL A 317 18.10 12.34 6.42
N GLY A 318 18.59 13.51 6.04
CA GLY A 318 20.01 13.75 5.71
C GLY A 318 20.48 12.98 4.48
N GLY A 319 19.87 13.24 3.32
CA GLY A 319 20.20 12.63 2.03
C GLY A 319 19.55 13.36 0.86
N ASP A 320 19.93 13.00 -0.37
CA ASP A 320 19.35 13.58 -1.59
C ASP A 320 17.98 12.94 -1.92
N ALA A 321 17.10 13.71 -2.56
CA ALA A 321 15.77 13.25 -2.95
C ALA A 321 15.86 12.03 -3.88
N ASP A 322 16.74 12.08 -4.88
CA ASP A 322 16.88 11.02 -5.87
C ASP A 322 17.40 9.73 -5.26
N GLN A 323 18.33 9.81 -4.29
CA GLN A 323 18.83 8.64 -3.57
C GLN A 323 17.73 7.97 -2.73
N ILE A 324 16.89 8.76 -2.06
CA ILE A 324 15.76 8.24 -1.27
C ILE A 324 14.73 7.59 -2.21
N LEU A 325 14.41 8.26 -3.32
CA LEU A 325 13.46 7.77 -4.32
C LEU A 325 13.94 6.44 -4.94
N GLU A 326 15.21 6.36 -5.37
CA GLU A 326 15.81 5.13 -5.92
C GLU A 326 15.88 4.01 -4.88
N THR A 327 16.20 4.32 -3.61
CA THR A 327 16.24 3.30 -2.56
C THR A 327 14.85 2.73 -2.27
N ILE A 328 13.82 3.57 -2.20
CA ILE A 328 12.43 3.11 -1.98
C ILE A 328 11.90 2.39 -3.21
N TYR A 329 12.18 2.91 -4.40
CA TYR A 329 11.78 2.30 -5.67
C TYR A 329 12.41 0.91 -5.82
N SER A 330 13.73 0.80 -5.68
CA SER A 330 14.42 -0.50 -5.71
C SER A 330 13.87 -1.44 -4.63
N PHE A 331 13.58 -0.96 -3.42
CA PHE A 331 12.98 -1.75 -2.35
C PHE A 331 11.55 -2.22 -2.65
N MET A 332 10.72 -1.45 -3.35
CA MET A 332 9.34 -1.84 -3.67
C MET A 332 9.18 -2.53 -5.02
N GLN A 333 10.19 -2.44 -5.90
CA GLN A 333 10.15 -3.04 -7.22
C GLN A 333 9.97 -4.56 -7.14
N PHE A 334 9.16 -5.11 -8.05
CA PHE A 334 9.15 -6.57 -8.21
C PHE A 334 10.56 -7.03 -8.60
N PRO A 335 11.15 -8.04 -7.93
CA PRO A 335 12.49 -8.51 -8.25
C PRO A 335 12.51 -9.09 -9.67
N ARG A 336 12.96 -8.30 -10.64
CA ARG A 336 13.12 -8.71 -12.04
C ARG A 336 14.55 -9.21 -12.20
N SER A 337 14.73 -10.51 -12.35
CA SER A 337 16.00 -11.07 -12.81
C SER A 337 16.06 -10.88 -14.32
N LEU A 338 16.90 -9.98 -14.84
CA LEU A 338 17.33 -10.09 -16.23
C LEU A 338 18.07 -11.43 -16.37
N PRO A 339 17.74 -12.28 -17.34
CA PRO A 339 18.59 -13.42 -17.66
C PRO A 339 19.94 -12.84 -18.10
N SER A 340 21.01 -13.11 -17.34
CA SER A 340 22.37 -12.80 -17.78
C SER A 340 22.59 -13.51 -19.11
N GLU A 341 23.11 -12.80 -20.11
CA GLU A 341 23.52 -13.41 -21.37
C GLU A 341 24.42 -14.61 -21.08
N ALA A 342 24.16 -15.72 -21.79
CA ALA A 342 24.71 -17.03 -21.50
C ALA A 342 26.22 -16.99 -21.26
N ILE A 343 26.65 -17.33 -20.04
CA ILE A 343 28.05 -17.53 -19.69
C ILE A 343 28.57 -18.69 -20.55
N SER A 344 29.46 -18.41 -21.50
CA SER A 344 30.10 -19.44 -22.30
C SER A 344 31.05 -20.26 -21.42
N VAL A 345 30.80 -21.56 -21.31
CA VAL A 345 31.69 -22.51 -20.64
C VAL A 345 32.69 -23.04 -21.66
N ASP A 346 33.99 -22.98 -21.34
CA ASP A 346 35.04 -23.59 -22.16
C ASP A 346 35.00 -25.13 -21.98
N PRO A 347 34.76 -25.91 -23.05
CA PRO A 347 34.51 -27.36 -22.95
C PRO A 347 35.70 -28.19 -22.46
N ASN A 348 36.90 -27.63 -22.37
CA ASN A 348 38.10 -28.38 -21.98
C ASN A 348 38.41 -28.40 -20.48
N THR A 349 37.84 -27.48 -19.69
CA THR A 349 38.24 -27.29 -18.28
C THR A 349 37.11 -27.45 -17.28
N MET A 350 35.84 -27.51 -17.72
CA MET A 350 34.66 -27.50 -16.83
C MET A 350 34.72 -26.40 -15.74
N LEU A 351 35.41 -25.30 -16.02
CA LEU A 351 35.48 -24.10 -15.18
C LEU A 351 34.90 -22.93 -15.97
N PRO A 352 34.10 -22.06 -15.34
CA PRO A 352 33.61 -20.85 -16.01
C PRO A 352 34.81 -19.95 -16.35
N VAL A 353 34.97 -19.61 -17.62
CA VAL A 353 35.94 -18.62 -18.06
C VAL A 353 35.39 -17.25 -17.68
N PHE A 354 35.95 -16.65 -16.64
CA PHE A 354 35.72 -15.24 -16.33
C PHE A 354 36.40 -14.40 -17.41
N GLN A 355 35.63 -13.88 -18.37
CA GLN A 355 36.11 -12.72 -19.12
C GLN A 355 36.15 -11.54 -18.14
N SER A 356 37.35 -11.22 -17.68
CA SER A 356 37.66 -9.99 -16.96
C SER A 356 37.60 -8.81 -17.95
N SER A 357 36.43 -8.52 -18.49
CA SER A 357 36.11 -7.20 -19.01
C SER A 357 35.16 -6.56 -18.02
N ASN A 358 35.56 -5.40 -17.50
CA ASN A 358 34.76 -4.50 -16.69
C ASN A 358 33.46 -4.19 -17.43
N MET A 359 32.43 -5.01 -17.22
CA MET A 359 31.06 -4.74 -17.59
C MET A 359 30.36 -4.32 -16.29
N ASP A 360 30.16 -3.01 -16.16
CA ASP A 360 29.36 -2.33 -15.14
C ASP A 360 27.88 -2.72 -15.24
N VAL A 361 27.56 -4.01 -15.15
CA VAL A 361 26.22 -4.56 -15.22
C VAL A 361 26.01 -5.54 -14.07
N SER A 362 26.15 -5.07 -12.82
CA SER A 362 25.59 -5.81 -11.66
C SER A 362 25.51 -5.02 -10.33
N GLU A 363 25.73 -3.70 -10.27
CA GLU A 363 25.62 -2.99 -8.98
C GLU A 363 24.17 -2.64 -8.60
N ASN A 364 23.27 -2.44 -9.57
CA ASN A 364 21.91 -1.94 -9.29
C ASN A 364 20.97 -2.93 -8.59
N ALA A 365 21.27 -4.24 -8.58
CA ALA A 365 20.42 -5.25 -7.91
C ALA A 365 20.74 -5.41 -6.41
N LEU A 366 21.94 -5.02 -5.98
CA LEU A 366 22.42 -5.09 -4.60
C LEU A 366 22.47 -3.71 -3.92
N ALA A 367 22.27 -2.62 -4.67
CA ALA A 367 22.28 -1.23 -4.20
C ALA A 367 21.03 -0.83 -3.36
N MET A 368 20.50 -1.72 -2.52
CA MET A 368 19.57 -1.30 -1.46
C MET A 368 20.39 -0.81 -0.27
N ASP A 369 20.32 0.48 0.01
CA ASP A 369 20.86 1.03 1.26
C ASP A 369 19.94 0.66 2.43
N VAL A 370 20.21 -0.50 3.02
CA VAL A 370 19.51 -1.01 4.20
C VAL A 370 19.60 -0.04 5.37
N ASN A 371 20.69 0.75 5.49
CA ASN A 371 20.82 1.71 6.58
C ASN A 371 19.91 2.92 6.38
N LEU A 372 19.80 3.41 5.15
CA LEU A 372 18.86 4.47 4.78
C LEU A 372 17.41 4.04 5.01
N LEU A 373 17.04 2.80 4.62
CA LEU A 373 15.69 2.25 4.90
C LEU A 373 15.38 2.17 6.39
N LYS A 374 16.35 1.77 7.22
CA LYS A 374 16.18 1.77 8.69
C LYS A 374 15.98 3.18 9.23
N LYS A 375 16.73 4.16 8.72
CA LYS A 375 16.60 5.57 9.12
C LYS A 375 15.21 6.11 8.75
N LEU A 376 14.73 5.83 7.54
CA LEU A 376 13.39 6.21 7.09
C LEU A 376 12.29 5.61 7.97
N LEU A 377 12.41 4.33 8.36
CA LEU A 377 11.46 3.66 9.25
C LEU A 377 11.52 4.14 10.70
N SER A 378 12.65 4.70 11.14
CA SER A 378 12.72 5.35 12.46
C SER A 378 11.98 6.69 12.46
N ILE A 379 12.05 7.44 11.35
CA ILE A 379 11.40 8.76 11.20
C ILE A 379 9.89 8.62 11.02
N SER A 380 9.42 7.56 10.35
CA SER A 380 7.99 7.32 10.10
C SER A 380 7.18 7.12 11.39
N ARG A 381 7.81 6.70 12.50
CA ARG A 381 7.11 6.39 13.77
C ARG A 381 6.75 7.59 14.62
N ASP A 382 7.36 8.75 14.42
CA ASP A 382 7.17 9.91 15.30
C ASP A 382 5.77 10.56 15.19
N THR A 383 4.88 10.06 14.31
CA THR A 383 3.63 10.77 13.97
C THR A 383 2.30 10.04 14.23
N ASN A 384 2.21 8.74 14.54
CA ASN A 384 0.89 8.12 14.85
C ASN A 384 0.90 6.80 15.67
N CYS A 385 -0.22 6.57 16.37
CA CYS A 385 -0.46 5.74 17.57
C CYS A 385 -0.40 4.18 17.51
N ASN A 386 0.00 3.61 18.66
CA ASN A 386 -0.57 2.51 19.48
C ASN A 386 -0.70 1.04 19.03
N ASN A 387 -0.48 0.63 17.77
CA ASN A 387 -0.59 -0.81 17.41
C ASN A 387 0.41 -1.26 16.33
N GLU A 388 1.68 -0.87 16.45
CA GLU A 388 2.69 -1.21 15.44
C GLU A 388 3.79 -2.13 15.97
N LEU A 389 4.13 -3.14 15.15
CA LEU A 389 5.17 -4.14 15.42
C LEU A 389 6.45 -3.49 15.97
N PRO A 390 7.20 -4.11 16.90
CA PRO A 390 8.46 -3.58 17.44
C PRO A 390 9.46 -3.18 16.33
N ILE A 391 10.29 -2.16 16.56
CA ILE A 391 11.34 -1.69 15.62
C ILE A 391 12.21 -2.86 15.15
N LEU A 392 12.53 -3.77 16.07
CA LEU A 392 13.27 -5.00 15.82
C LEU A 392 12.62 -5.88 14.73
N GLN A 393 11.28 -5.97 14.72
CA GLN A 393 10.53 -6.78 13.77
C GLN A 393 10.51 -6.14 12.36
N LEU A 394 10.47 -4.81 12.27
CA LEU A 394 10.60 -4.13 10.97
C LEU A 394 12.01 -4.29 10.39
N HIS A 395 13.05 -4.10 11.22
CA HIS A 395 14.43 -4.29 10.80
C HIS A 395 14.68 -5.70 10.28
N ALA A 396 14.17 -6.70 10.99
CA ALA A 396 14.38 -8.08 10.60
C ALA A 396 13.53 -8.50 9.40
N ASN A 397 12.37 -7.85 9.14
CA ASN A 397 11.66 -8.01 7.87
C ASN A 397 12.43 -7.38 6.68
N ILE A 398 13.11 -6.24 6.87
CA ILE A 398 13.99 -5.68 5.81
C ILE A 398 15.11 -6.67 5.48
N TYR A 399 15.78 -7.20 6.51
CA TYR A 399 16.83 -8.20 6.31
C TYR A 399 16.30 -9.47 5.64
N HIS A 400 15.07 -9.88 5.97
CA HIS A 400 14.42 -11.00 5.32
C HIS A 400 14.19 -10.75 3.81
N ILE A 401 13.68 -9.58 3.44
CA ILE A 401 13.46 -9.21 2.03
C ILE A 401 14.81 -9.14 1.28
N SER A 402 15.82 -8.53 1.88
CA SER A 402 17.17 -8.49 1.31
C SER A 402 17.73 -9.90 1.11
N LEU A 403 17.55 -10.80 2.07
CA LEU A 403 17.95 -12.21 1.99
C LEU A 403 17.31 -12.91 0.78
N VAL A 404 15.99 -12.78 0.60
CA VAL A 404 15.26 -13.39 -0.53
C VAL A 404 15.77 -12.88 -1.87
N ARG A 405 16.03 -11.56 -1.97
CA ARG A 405 16.49 -10.93 -3.22
C ARG A 405 17.89 -11.38 -3.61
N VAL A 406 18.80 -11.45 -2.65
CA VAL A 406 20.17 -11.93 -2.89
C VAL A 406 20.16 -13.41 -3.23
N ALA A 407 19.38 -14.22 -2.49
CA ALA A 407 19.22 -15.63 -2.79
C ALA A 407 18.72 -15.86 -4.22
N ARG A 408 17.78 -15.02 -4.67
CA ARG A 408 17.29 -15.04 -6.06
C ARG A 408 18.35 -14.62 -7.07
N HIS A 409 19.09 -13.55 -6.80
CA HIS A 409 20.14 -13.06 -7.71
C HIS A 409 21.14 -14.18 -8.00
N VAL A 410 21.67 -14.78 -6.93
CA VAL A 410 22.63 -15.90 -6.96
C VAL A 410 22.07 -17.10 -7.71
N ARG A 411 20.77 -17.36 -7.57
CA ARG A 411 20.09 -18.42 -8.30
C ARG A 411 19.94 -18.13 -9.78
N SER A 412 19.64 -16.87 -10.15
CA SER A 412 19.49 -16.47 -11.54
C SER A 412 20.81 -16.46 -12.30
N THR A 413 21.90 -16.12 -11.62
CA THR A 413 23.27 -16.17 -12.15
C THR A 413 23.87 -17.57 -12.07
N MET A 414 23.26 -18.48 -11.29
CA MET A 414 23.81 -19.80 -10.94
C MET A 414 25.20 -19.74 -10.27
N LEU A 415 25.62 -18.56 -9.80
CA LEU A 415 26.93 -18.30 -9.26
C LEU A 415 26.82 -17.47 -7.98
N MET A 416 27.56 -17.89 -6.95
CA MET A 416 27.75 -17.14 -5.71
C MET A 416 29.02 -16.29 -5.83
N ASP A 417 28.86 -15.00 -6.08
CA ASP A 417 29.96 -14.04 -6.07
C ASP A 417 30.36 -13.63 -4.65
N ASN A 418 31.55 -13.06 -4.50
CA ASN A 418 32.09 -12.67 -3.20
C ASN A 418 31.26 -11.56 -2.52
N ALA A 419 30.72 -10.61 -3.30
CA ALA A 419 29.93 -9.52 -2.74
C ALA A 419 28.59 -10.02 -2.18
N SER A 420 27.86 -10.86 -2.94
CA SER A 420 26.64 -11.52 -2.45
C SER A 420 26.92 -12.38 -1.22
N PHE A 421 28.01 -13.16 -1.20
CA PHE A 421 28.36 -14.00 -0.05
C PHE A 421 28.67 -13.19 1.22
N LEU A 422 29.45 -12.10 1.10
CA LEU A 422 29.73 -11.20 2.24
C LEU A 422 28.46 -10.53 2.75
N PHE A 423 27.57 -10.10 1.86
CA PHE A 423 26.31 -9.50 2.25
C PHE A 423 25.36 -10.50 2.94
N LEU A 424 25.27 -11.74 2.45
CA LEU A 424 24.52 -12.82 3.12
C LEU A 424 25.05 -13.10 4.52
N ASN A 425 26.37 -13.22 4.71
CA ASN A 425 26.95 -13.41 6.04
C ASN A 425 26.64 -12.22 6.96
N LYS A 426 26.74 -10.99 6.46
CA LYS A 426 26.34 -9.80 7.22
C LYS A 426 24.88 -9.87 7.66
N ILE A 427 23.97 -10.36 6.80
CA ILE A 427 22.56 -10.57 7.16
C ILE A 427 22.43 -11.63 8.26
N PHE A 428 23.09 -12.77 8.11
CA PHE A 428 23.08 -13.85 9.11
C PHE A 428 23.62 -13.39 10.47
N ASP A 429 24.71 -12.61 10.50
CA ASP A 429 25.27 -12.01 11.71
C ASP A 429 24.29 -11.03 12.38
N GLN A 430 23.53 -10.26 11.61
CA GLN A 430 22.54 -9.32 12.13
C GLN A 430 21.32 -10.03 12.75
N PHE A 431 20.96 -11.22 12.26
CA PHE A 431 19.95 -12.05 12.89
C PHE A 431 20.50 -12.79 14.13
N ALA A 432 21.76 -13.22 14.10
CA ALA A 432 22.38 -13.97 15.19
C ALA A 432 22.82 -13.11 16.39
N SER A 433 23.36 -11.91 16.15
CA SER A 433 23.93 -11.06 17.19
C SER A 433 22.96 -10.66 18.31
N PRO A 434 21.68 -10.29 18.05
CA PRO A 434 20.75 -9.98 19.12
C PRO A 434 20.47 -11.19 20.02
N TRP A 435 20.34 -12.38 19.43
CA TRP A 435 20.12 -13.63 20.15
C TRP A 435 21.35 -14.03 20.99
N ILE A 436 22.56 -13.90 20.41
CA ILE A 436 23.83 -14.15 21.12
C ILE A 436 23.95 -13.19 22.30
N ASN A 437 23.71 -11.89 22.11
CA ASN A 437 23.77 -10.88 23.18
C ASN A 437 22.76 -11.18 24.28
N MET A 438 21.51 -11.55 23.94
CA MET A 438 20.50 -11.97 24.91
C MET A 438 20.99 -13.16 25.75
N LYS A 439 21.54 -14.20 25.11
CA LYS A 439 22.05 -15.38 25.83
C LYS A 439 23.29 -15.09 26.67
N VAL A 440 24.17 -14.18 26.25
CA VAL A 440 25.31 -13.72 27.06
C VAL A 440 24.82 -12.96 28.31
N HIS A 441 23.82 -12.09 28.18
CA HIS A 441 23.22 -11.42 29.33
C HIS A 441 22.51 -12.38 30.30
N MET A 442 21.88 -13.45 29.80
CA MET A 442 21.29 -14.50 30.65
C MET A 442 22.36 -15.28 31.40
N LYS A 443 23.48 -15.64 30.73
CA LYS A 443 24.63 -16.30 31.36
C LYS A 443 25.28 -15.43 32.45
N ALA A 444 25.28 -14.11 32.31
CA ALA A 444 25.82 -13.19 33.32
C ALA A 444 24.92 -13.07 34.57
N LYS A 445 23.68 -13.54 34.53
CA LYS A 445 22.74 -13.56 35.67
C LYS A 445 22.67 -14.91 36.37
N GLU A 446 22.99 -15.99 35.67
CA GLU A 446 23.05 -17.35 36.21
C GLU A 446 24.52 -17.74 36.39
N ASP A 447 25.06 -17.62 37.61
CA ASP A 447 26.45 -17.97 38.00
C ASP A 447 26.82 -19.48 37.86
N ASN A 448 26.19 -20.20 36.92
CA ASN A 448 26.51 -21.58 36.60
C ASN A 448 27.33 -21.65 35.31
N GLU A 449 28.67 -21.71 35.47
CA GLU A 449 29.63 -21.92 34.38
C GLU A 449 29.41 -23.24 33.60
N ALA A 450 28.57 -24.15 34.10
CA ALA A 450 28.45 -25.53 33.62
C ALA A 450 27.39 -25.77 32.52
N GLN A 451 26.54 -24.81 32.15
CA GLN A 451 25.51 -25.04 31.12
C GLN A 451 25.84 -24.34 29.80
N LYS A 452 26.86 -24.87 29.10
CA LYS A 452 27.06 -24.58 27.67
C LYS A 452 25.80 -25.02 26.89
N TYR A 453 25.46 -24.24 25.85
CA TYR A 453 24.27 -24.32 24.98
C TYR A 453 23.60 -25.71 24.94
N LYS A 454 22.52 -25.91 25.72
CA LYS A 454 21.75 -27.17 25.69
C LYS A 454 20.86 -27.23 24.45
N PHE A 455 21.00 -28.29 23.67
CA PHE A 455 20.14 -28.56 22.51
C PHE A 455 18.96 -29.43 22.95
N GLN A 456 17.99 -28.89 23.69
CA GLN A 456 16.82 -29.68 24.10
C GLN A 456 15.73 -29.66 23.02
N PRO A 457 15.07 -30.82 22.74
CA PRO A 457 13.90 -30.85 21.86
C PRO A 457 12.75 -30.08 22.52
N ARG A 458 12.04 -29.27 21.72
CA ARG A 458 10.92 -28.47 22.20
C ARG A 458 9.64 -29.30 22.20
N SER A 459 8.77 -29.08 23.18
CA SER A 459 7.46 -29.75 23.23
C SER A 459 6.57 -29.28 22.07
N ILE A 460 5.79 -30.20 21.49
CA ILE A 460 4.77 -29.88 20.49
C ILE A 460 3.43 -29.83 21.23
N ARG A 461 2.79 -28.65 21.27
CA ARG A 461 1.41 -28.54 21.71
C ARG A 461 0.49 -28.71 20.51
N ILE A 462 -0.65 -29.37 20.73
CA ILE A 462 -1.69 -29.56 19.70
C ILE A 462 -2.31 -28.22 19.30
N GLU A 463 -2.33 -27.27 20.25
CA GLU A 463 -2.77 -25.88 20.04
C GLU A 463 -1.96 -25.17 18.95
N ASP A 464 -0.63 -25.38 18.89
CA ASP A 464 0.25 -24.78 17.89
C ASP A 464 -0.09 -25.29 16.46
N ILE A 465 -0.72 -26.47 16.36
CA ILE A 465 -1.14 -27.09 15.09
C ILE A 465 -2.56 -26.67 14.70
N LEU A 466 -3.40 -26.30 15.66
CA LEU A 466 -4.80 -25.96 15.43
C LEU A 466 -5.08 -24.46 15.34
N GLU A 467 -4.24 -23.58 15.92
CA GLU A 467 -4.35 -22.10 15.89
C GLU A 467 -5.81 -21.60 15.85
N VAL A 468 -6.68 -22.13 16.73
CA VAL A 468 -8.06 -21.63 16.84
C VAL A 468 -8.07 -20.61 17.95
N ASP A 469 -7.81 -19.35 17.61
CA ASP A 469 -8.10 -18.23 18.49
C ASP A 469 -9.63 -18.02 18.50
N VAL A 470 -10.31 -18.61 19.48
CA VAL A 470 -11.74 -18.40 19.71
C VAL A 470 -12.09 -17.30 20.73
N PRO A 471 -11.46 -16.10 20.82
CA PRO A 471 -11.96 -15.06 21.74
C PRO A 471 -13.35 -14.52 21.36
N SER A 472 -13.61 -14.27 20.06
CA SER A 472 -14.76 -13.47 19.60
C SER A 472 -16.12 -14.14 19.77
N LEU A 473 -16.18 -15.47 19.73
CA LEU A 473 -17.42 -16.24 19.91
C LEU A 473 -17.67 -16.62 21.38
N VAL A 474 -16.67 -16.49 22.25
CA VAL A 474 -16.77 -16.81 23.69
C VAL A 474 -17.53 -15.72 24.46
N GLU A 475 -17.52 -14.46 24.00
CA GLU A 475 -18.27 -13.37 24.65
C GLU A 475 -19.80 -13.57 24.62
N PHE A 476 -20.33 -14.35 23.67
CA PHE A 476 -21.77 -14.70 23.63
C PHE A 476 -22.19 -15.77 24.65
N SER A 477 -21.23 -16.33 25.41
CA SER A 477 -21.44 -17.46 26.32
C SER A 477 -21.57 -17.09 27.81
N ALA A 478 -21.44 -15.81 28.17
CA ALA A 478 -21.49 -15.35 29.55
C ALA A 478 -22.90 -15.32 30.18
N ASP A 479 -23.95 -15.59 29.40
CA ASP A 479 -25.34 -15.60 29.86
C ASP A 479 -25.76 -17.02 30.34
N GLU A 480 -26.22 -17.13 31.59
CA GLU A 480 -26.47 -18.33 32.43
C GLU A 480 -27.48 -19.40 31.91
N SER A 481 -27.71 -19.53 30.60
CA SER A 481 -28.75 -20.43 30.04
C SER A 481 -28.26 -21.43 28.99
N LEU A 482 -26.95 -21.71 28.92
CA LEU A 482 -26.40 -22.79 28.10
C LEU A 482 -25.88 -23.94 28.97
N SER A 483 -26.19 -25.18 28.55
CA SER A 483 -25.66 -26.41 29.15
C SER A 483 -24.12 -26.32 29.28
N PRO A 484 -23.50 -26.85 30.36
CA PRO A 484 -22.04 -26.95 30.54
C PRO A 484 -21.29 -27.55 29.33
N GLU A 485 -22.00 -28.24 28.44
CA GLU A 485 -21.57 -28.78 27.17
C GLU A 485 -20.96 -27.76 26.18
N TRP A 486 -21.42 -26.49 26.18
CA TRP A 486 -20.92 -25.45 25.27
C TRP A 486 -19.62 -24.79 25.75
N GLN A 487 -19.44 -24.67 27.07
CA GLN A 487 -18.19 -24.17 27.66
C GLN A 487 -17.04 -25.17 27.48
N GLU A 488 -17.33 -26.47 27.48
CA GLU A 488 -16.35 -27.53 27.19
C GLU A 488 -15.93 -27.58 25.72
N MET A 489 -16.78 -27.15 24.79
CA MET A 489 -16.45 -27.14 23.36
C MET A 489 -15.40 -26.08 22.99
N MET A 490 -15.26 -25.05 23.85
CA MET A 490 -14.38 -23.88 23.67
C MET A 490 -13.20 -23.85 24.65
N LYS A 491 -13.22 -24.66 25.72
CA LYS A 491 -12.09 -24.85 26.64
C LYS A 491 -11.06 -25.79 26.02
N LEU A 492 -10.19 -25.24 25.17
CA LEU A 492 -8.81 -25.74 25.08
C LEU A 492 -8.12 -25.43 26.42
N PRO A 493 -7.23 -26.30 26.93
CA PRO A 493 -6.59 -26.08 28.23
C PRO A 493 -5.88 -24.72 28.20
N ALA A 494 -6.18 -23.89 29.21
CA ALA A 494 -5.66 -22.55 29.30
C ALA A 494 -4.12 -22.58 29.37
N LYS A 495 -3.48 -21.58 28.74
CA LYS A 495 -2.04 -21.31 28.84
C LYS A 495 -1.64 -21.27 30.31
N GLU A 496 -0.99 -22.32 30.81
CA GLU A 496 -0.22 -22.23 32.04
C GLU A 496 1.06 -21.44 31.75
N ASN A 497 1.26 -20.39 32.54
CA ASN A 497 2.29 -19.38 32.36
C ASN A 497 3.71 -19.95 32.47
N GLY A 498 4.59 -19.48 31.58
CA GLY A 498 5.90 -18.98 31.99
C GLY A 498 7.11 -19.75 31.45
N ASN A 499 7.72 -19.23 30.39
CA ASN A 499 9.18 -19.19 30.26
C ASN A 499 9.61 -17.93 29.51
N PHE A 500 10.56 -17.17 30.06
CA PHE A 500 11.14 -15.96 29.44
C PHE A 500 11.83 -16.22 28.08
N GLU A 501 11.99 -17.48 27.66
CA GLU A 501 12.38 -17.83 26.29
C GLU A 501 11.26 -17.60 25.25
N GLU A 502 10.00 -17.50 25.68
CA GLU A 502 8.85 -17.25 24.81
C GLU A 502 8.81 -15.83 24.24
N GLU A 503 9.42 -14.84 24.91
CA GLU A 503 9.52 -13.45 24.40
C GLU A 503 10.38 -13.34 23.13
N TRP A 504 11.43 -14.15 22.97
CA TRP A 504 12.18 -14.24 21.71
C TRP A 504 11.47 -15.13 20.69
N ASN A 505 10.70 -16.13 21.13
CA ASN A 505 9.90 -16.96 20.22
C ASN A 505 8.77 -16.16 19.55
N LEU A 506 8.27 -15.11 20.20
CA LEU A 506 7.33 -14.15 19.61
C LEU A 506 7.99 -13.24 18.56
N VAL A 507 9.31 -13.04 18.64
CA VAL A 507 10.07 -12.39 17.58
C VAL A 507 10.28 -13.39 16.44
N GLN A 508 9.36 -13.33 15.46
CA GLN A 508 9.62 -13.71 14.07
C GLN A 508 9.80 -15.21 13.77
N GLU A 509 8.96 -16.09 14.31
CA GLU A 509 8.96 -17.51 13.92
C GLU A 509 8.85 -17.73 12.40
N SER A 510 8.04 -16.93 11.69
CA SER A 510 7.92 -16.98 10.22
C SER A 510 9.18 -16.52 9.49
N VAL A 511 9.80 -15.41 9.91
CA VAL A 511 11.03 -14.88 9.30
C VAL A 511 12.21 -15.81 9.57
N LEU A 512 12.31 -16.37 10.78
CA LEU A 512 13.32 -17.36 11.11
C LEU A 512 13.13 -18.64 10.29
N LYS A 513 11.90 -19.17 10.19
CA LYS A 513 11.57 -20.33 9.33
C LYS A 513 12.01 -20.09 7.89
N SER A 514 11.69 -18.92 7.34
CA SER A 514 12.05 -18.54 5.98
C SER A 514 13.56 -18.35 5.79
N MET A 515 14.25 -17.72 6.76
CA MET A 515 15.70 -17.56 6.73
C MET A 515 16.43 -18.90 6.75
N VAL A 516 16.02 -19.82 7.63
CA VAL A 516 16.58 -21.18 7.71
C VAL A 516 16.30 -21.95 6.41
N HIS A 517 15.11 -21.78 5.83
CA HIS A 517 14.77 -22.38 4.56
C HIS A 517 15.68 -21.90 3.43
N LEU A 518 15.89 -20.59 3.29
CA LEU A 518 16.77 -19.99 2.27
C LEU A 518 18.24 -20.37 2.49
N HIS A 519 18.69 -20.42 3.74
CA HIS A 519 20.04 -20.90 4.07
C HIS A 519 20.27 -22.34 3.60
N ASN A 520 19.32 -23.24 3.87
CA ASN A 520 19.39 -24.62 3.39
C ASN A 520 19.28 -24.73 1.86
N GLN A 521 18.50 -23.87 1.20
CA GLN A 521 18.43 -23.85 -0.26
C GLN A 521 19.73 -23.39 -0.92
N LEU A 522 20.40 -22.39 -0.34
CA LEU A 522 21.63 -21.82 -0.89
C LEU A 522 22.85 -22.71 -0.66
N PHE A 523 22.99 -23.26 0.55
CA PHE A 523 24.20 -23.96 0.98
C PHE A 523 24.00 -25.46 1.23
N GLY A 524 22.77 -25.91 1.45
CA GLY A 524 22.44 -27.28 1.78
C GLY A 524 21.70 -28.00 0.65
N SER A 525 20.95 -29.04 1.01
CA SER A 525 20.08 -29.75 0.08
C SER A 525 18.79 -30.21 0.77
N ASN A 526 17.65 -29.91 0.17
CA ASN A 526 16.34 -30.22 0.75
C ASN A 526 16.05 -31.72 0.86
N ASN A 527 16.69 -32.55 0.03
CA ASN A 527 16.48 -34.00 0.02
C ASN A 527 17.71 -34.79 0.45
N LEU A 528 18.80 -34.15 0.88
CA LEU A 528 20.10 -34.78 1.21
C LEU A 528 20.76 -35.56 0.06
N ILE A 529 20.11 -35.64 -1.11
CA ILE A 529 20.51 -36.40 -2.31
C ILE A 529 20.91 -35.48 -3.47
N LYS A 530 20.29 -34.31 -3.58
CA LYS A 530 20.59 -33.33 -4.64
C LYS A 530 21.89 -32.60 -4.30
N LEU A 531 22.70 -32.28 -5.33
CA LEU A 531 23.84 -31.38 -5.18
C LEU A 531 23.39 -30.06 -4.53
N PRO A 532 24.16 -29.53 -3.56
CA PRO A 532 23.84 -28.27 -2.92
C PRO A 532 23.76 -27.14 -3.95
N GLY A 533 22.75 -26.25 -3.79
CA GLY A 533 22.57 -25.06 -4.63
C GLY A 533 21.57 -25.14 -5.81
N ILE A 534 20.94 -26.30 -6.08
CA ILE A 534 20.03 -26.47 -7.25
C ILE A 534 18.55 -26.65 -6.84
N ALA A 535 17.98 -25.75 -6.02
CA ALA A 535 16.56 -25.82 -5.60
C ALA A 535 15.66 -24.75 -6.26
N GLN A 536 14.72 -25.14 -7.15
CA GLN A 536 13.76 -24.23 -7.80
C GLN A 536 13.03 -23.36 -6.76
N VAL A 537 13.29 -22.04 -6.75
CA VAL A 537 12.51 -21.08 -5.94
C VAL A 537 11.07 -21.12 -6.44
N ASN A 538 10.14 -21.34 -5.53
CA ASN A 538 8.72 -21.36 -5.86
C ASN A 538 8.29 -19.94 -6.26
N ASN A 539 7.45 -19.82 -7.30
CA ASN A 539 6.95 -18.51 -7.74
C ASN A 539 6.13 -17.81 -6.63
N GLU A 540 5.62 -18.58 -5.67
CA GLU A 540 4.87 -18.10 -4.51
C GLU A 540 5.76 -17.34 -3.52
N ASP A 541 6.95 -17.86 -3.19
CA ASP A 541 7.91 -17.19 -2.29
C ASP A 541 8.33 -15.82 -2.83
N ILE A 542 8.45 -15.71 -4.16
CA ILE A 542 8.77 -14.45 -4.86
C ILE A 542 7.63 -13.45 -4.69
N LEU A 543 6.39 -13.90 -4.86
CA LEU A 543 5.21 -13.06 -4.68
C LEU A 543 5.08 -12.63 -3.22
N ASP A 544 5.33 -13.52 -2.26
CA ASP A 544 5.25 -13.21 -0.83
C ASP A 544 6.31 -12.19 -0.41
N SER A 545 7.56 -12.37 -0.85
CA SER A 545 8.62 -11.38 -0.63
C SER A 545 8.29 -10.01 -1.24
N PHE A 546 7.72 -10.00 -2.46
CA PHE A 546 7.23 -8.77 -3.07
C PHE A 546 6.13 -8.13 -2.22
N MET A 547 5.14 -8.91 -1.78
CA MET A 547 4.03 -8.43 -0.96
C MET A 547 4.51 -7.82 0.36
N ASP A 548 5.48 -8.43 1.03
CA ASP A 548 6.07 -7.91 2.26
C ASP A 548 6.89 -6.64 2.04
N SER A 549 7.69 -6.61 0.96
CA SER A 549 8.44 -5.41 0.57
C SER A 549 7.53 -4.23 0.25
N TYR A 550 6.42 -4.51 -0.44
CA TYR A 550 5.44 -3.50 -0.81
C TYR A 550 4.64 -3.01 0.41
N LYS A 551 4.24 -3.89 1.33
CA LYS A 551 3.56 -3.52 2.59
C LYS A 551 4.44 -2.61 3.45
N LEU A 552 5.73 -2.93 3.59
CA LEU A 552 6.69 -2.08 4.30
C LEU A 552 6.95 -0.76 3.57
N GLY A 553 7.09 -0.82 2.24
CA GLY A 553 7.27 0.37 1.41
C GLY A 553 6.10 1.35 1.52
N ILE A 554 4.85 0.86 1.56
CA ILE A 554 3.68 1.70 1.82
C ILE A 554 3.77 2.41 3.18
N LYS A 555 4.27 1.73 4.22
CA LYS A 555 4.45 2.38 5.54
C LYS A 555 5.45 3.52 5.46
N ILE A 556 6.52 3.36 4.69
CA ILE A 556 7.51 4.42 4.46
C ILE A 556 6.90 5.57 3.64
N ILE A 557 6.16 5.27 2.57
CA ILE A 557 5.55 6.27 1.67
C ILE A 557 4.49 7.12 2.39
N LYS A 558 3.72 6.53 3.32
CA LYS A 558 2.65 7.24 4.04
C LYS A 558 3.10 8.52 4.73
N ASP A 559 4.31 8.51 5.27
CA ASP A 559 4.86 9.63 6.04
C ASP A 559 5.80 10.51 5.22
N MET A 560 5.89 10.25 3.90
CA MET A 560 6.66 11.07 2.97
C MET A 560 5.85 12.28 2.48
N PRO A 561 6.52 13.39 2.12
CA PRO A 561 5.89 14.53 1.46
C PRO A 561 5.13 14.12 0.18
N PRO A 562 3.95 14.71 -0.10
CA PRO A 562 3.11 14.33 -1.23
C PRO A 562 3.80 14.33 -2.60
N VAL A 563 4.76 15.24 -2.82
CA VAL A 563 5.50 15.36 -4.08
C VAL A 563 6.42 14.16 -4.31
N LEU A 564 7.17 13.74 -3.28
CA LEU A 564 8.03 12.56 -3.37
C LEU A 564 7.20 11.28 -3.54
N SER A 565 6.05 11.21 -2.86
CA SER A 565 5.08 10.12 -3.05
C SER A 565 4.56 10.05 -4.49
N PHE A 566 4.24 11.18 -5.12
CA PHE A 566 3.74 11.20 -6.50
C PHE A 566 4.78 10.68 -7.50
N THR A 567 6.03 11.13 -7.40
CA THR A 567 7.10 10.66 -8.29
C THR A 567 7.34 9.17 -8.12
N LEU A 568 7.28 8.64 -6.88
CA LEU A 568 7.36 7.21 -6.62
C LEU A 568 6.17 6.45 -7.20
N ASP A 569 4.95 6.91 -6.98
CA ASP A 569 3.73 6.24 -7.45
C ASP A 569 3.75 6.09 -8.99
N MET A 570 4.24 7.09 -9.71
CA MET A 570 4.40 7.03 -11.17
C MET A 570 5.37 5.92 -11.60
N ASN A 571 6.46 5.73 -10.87
CA ASN A 571 7.45 4.68 -11.14
C ASN A 571 6.96 3.29 -10.71
N LEU A 572 6.22 3.21 -9.60
CA LEU A 572 5.69 1.99 -8.99
C LEU A 572 4.35 1.53 -9.58
N MET A 573 3.86 2.17 -10.64
CA MET A 573 2.55 1.84 -11.20
C MET A 573 2.38 0.36 -11.62
N PRO A 574 3.39 -0.29 -12.26
CA PRO A 574 3.33 -1.74 -12.52
C PRO A 574 3.23 -2.57 -11.23
N GLU A 575 3.96 -2.17 -10.19
CA GLU A 575 3.99 -2.84 -8.90
C GLU A 575 2.67 -2.66 -8.14
N HIS A 576 2.06 -1.47 -8.18
CA HIS A 576 0.72 -1.22 -7.64
C HIS A 576 -0.32 -2.15 -8.28
N LEU A 577 -0.27 -2.32 -9.60
CA LEU A 577 -1.15 -3.22 -10.32
C LEU A 577 -0.89 -4.68 -9.96
N LEU A 578 0.38 -5.10 -9.90
CA LEU A 578 0.75 -6.46 -9.52
C LEU A 578 0.24 -6.79 -8.11
N HIS A 579 0.42 -5.89 -7.16
CA HIS A 579 -0.06 -6.06 -5.79
C HIS A 579 -1.58 -6.27 -5.74
N LEU A 580 -2.35 -5.45 -6.47
CA LEU A 580 -3.81 -5.63 -6.55
C LEU A 580 -4.20 -6.98 -7.17
N CYS A 581 -3.49 -7.43 -8.21
CA CYS A 581 -3.73 -8.71 -8.85
C CYS A 581 -3.42 -9.89 -7.92
N VAL A 582 -2.34 -9.80 -7.14
CA VAL A 582 -1.94 -10.83 -6.17
C VAL A 582 -2.92 -10.87 -5.00
N GLU A 583 -3.31 -9.73 -4.43
CA GLU A 583 -4.36 -9.64 -3.40
C GLU A 583 -5.68 -10.21 -3.90
N TYR A 584 -6.06 -9.88 -5.14
CA TYR A 584 -7.24 -10.45 -5.76
C TYR A 584 -7.14 -11.98 -5.86
N LYS A 585 -6.00 -12.51 -6.30
CA LYS A 585 -5.79 -13.96 -6.40
C LYS A 585 -5.86 -14.62 -5.02
N LYS A 586 -5.18 -14.07 -4.01
CA LYS A 586 -5.14 -14.62 -2.65
C LYS A 586 -6.52 -14.63 -1.97
N LYS A 587 -7.29 -13.54 -2.09
CA LYS A 587 -8.57 -13.38 -1.36
C LYS A 587 -9.81 -13.85 -2.14
N PHE A 588 -9.77 -13.88 -3.47
CA PHE A 588 -10.99 -14.11 -4.28
C PHE A 588 -10.89 -15.29 -5.24
N SER A 589 -9.71 -15.84 -5.50
CA SER A 589 -9.61 -17.06 -6.30
C SER A 589 -10.22 -18.23 -5.52
N PRO A 590 -11.09 -19.05 -6.13
CA PRO A 590 -11.38 -20.36 -5.56
C PRO A 590 -10.05 -21.10 -5.39
N PHE A 591 -9.88 -21.82 -4.27
CA PHE A 591 -8.76 -22.73 -4.06
C PHE A 591 -8.77 -23.78 -5.19
N HIS A 592 -8.06 -23.49 -6.26
CA HIS A 592 -7.63 -24.47 -7.23
C HIS A 592 -6.28 -24.96 -6.77
N GLN A 593 -6.26 -26.23 -6.31
CA GLN A 593 -5.09 -27.10 -6.14
C GLN A 593 -3.76 -26.45 -6.55
N LEU A 594 -3.17 -25.70 -5.63
CA LEU A 594 -1.74 -25.45 -5.62
C LEU A 594 -1.12 -26.54 -4.74
N ASP A 595 0.16 -26.85 -4.92
CA ASP A 595 0.86 -28.01 -4.35
C ASP A 595 0.83 -28.12 -2.80
N HIS A 596 0.20 -27.16 -2.11
CA HIS A 596 -0.04 -27.15 -0.67
C HIS A 596 -1.40 -27.75 -0.29
N VAL A 597 -1.39 -28.69 0.67
CA VAL A 597 -2.58 -29.38 1.17
C VAL A 597 -3.38 -28.42 2.05
N TYR A 598 -4.57 -28.01 1.59
CA TYR A 598 -5.45 -27.08 2.32
C TYR A 598 -5.75 -27.55 3.75
N ASN A 599 -5.51 -26.68 4.74
CA ASN A 599 -5.78 -26.90 6.15
C ASN A 599 -6.91 -25.98 6.64
N ILE A 600 -8.08 -26.54 6.90
CA ILE A 600 -9.27 -25.78 7.35
C ILE A 600 -9.07 -25.00 8.64
N TYR A 601 -8.20 -25.49 9.53
CA TYR A 601 -8.00 -24.91 10.85
C TYR A 601 -7.12 -23.66 10.80
N LYS A 602 -6.31 -23.50 9.75
CA LYS A 602 -5.35 -22.38 9.60
C LYS A 602 -5.61 -21.50 8.38
N ASP A 603 -5.99 -22.11 7.25
CA ASP A 603 -6.10 -21.41 5.98
C ASP A 603 -7.45 -20.73 5.82
N SER A 604 -7.42 -19.43 5.53
CA SER A 604 -8.63 -18.65 5.24
C SER A 604 -9.24 -19.07 3.90
N ASN A 605 -10.57 -19.14 3.83
CA ASN A 605 -11.29 -19.45 2.58
C ASN A 605 -12.45 -18.49 2.37
N ALA A 606 -12.07 -17.31 1.92
CA ALA A 606 -12.94 -16.18 1.66
C ALA A 606 -14.10 -16.47 0.67
N PRO A 607 -13.90 -17.17 -0.48
CA PRO A 607 -15.01 -17.53 -1.35
C PRO A 607 -16.01 -18.51 -0.71
N ALA A 608 -15.55 -19.41 0.15
CA ALA A 608 -16.43 -20.31 0.88
C ALA A 608 -17.21 -19.55 1.96
N LEU A 609 -16.55 -18.68 2.75
CA LEU A 609 -17.20 -17.80 3.73
C LEU A 609 -18.27 -16.92 3.06
N ALA A 610 -17.98 -16.33 1.90
CA ALA A 610 -18.93 -15.47 1.19
C ALA A 610 -20.26 -16.18 0.82
N LYS A 611 -20.28 -17.52 0.72
CA LYS A 611 -21.52 -18.28 0.47
C LYS A 611 -22.51 -18.19 1.62
N MET A 612 -22.07 -17.90 2.86
CA MET A 612 -22.94 -17.79 4.03
C MET A 612 -23.71 -16.46 4.09
N VAL A 613 -23.23 -15.41 3.41
CA VAL A 613 -23.81 -14.05 3.44
C VAL A 613 -25.24 -14.00 2.90
N LYS A 614 -25.49 -14.64 1.75
CA LYS A 614 -26.84 -14.62 1.14
C LYS A 614 -27.88 -15.34 2.03
N PRO A 615 -27.63 -16.56 2.54
CA PRO A 615 -28.53 -17.19 3.51
C PRO A 615 -28.72 -16.36 4.79
N LEU A 616 -27.65 -15.78 5.36
CA LEU A 616 -27.73 -15.01 6.60
C LEU A 616 -28.54 -13.72 6.46
N THR A 617 -28.43 -13.01 5.34
CA THR A 617 -29.24 -11.80 5.08
C THR A 617 -30.72 -12.11 4.91
N VAL A 618 -31.07 -13.23 4.27
CA VAL A 618 -32.46 -13.71 4.14
C VAL A 618 -33.04 -14.06 5.52
N LEU A 619 -32.26 -14.75 6.35
CA LEU A 619 -32.65 -15.06 7.73
C LEU A 619 -32.76 -13.80 8.60
N GLN A 620 -31.82 -12.87 8.47
CA GLN A 620 -31.83 -11.58 9.18
C GLN A 620 -33.11 -10.80 8.89
N ASN A 621 -33.48 -10.65 7.61
CA ASN A 621 -34.71 -9.93 7.22
C ASN A 621 -35.96 -10.58 7.82
N ARG A 622 -36.00 -11.91 7.88
CA ARG A 622 -37.11 -12.63 8.51
C ARG A 622 -37.15 -12.43 10.02
N VAL A 623 -36.03 -12.55 10.71
CA VAL A 623 -35.93 -12.33 12.16
C VAL A 623 -36.32 -10.89 12.51
N VAL A 624 -35.90 -9.90 11.72
CA VAL A 624 -36.30 -8.49 11.89
C VAL A 624 -37.80 -8.30 11.67
N SER A 625 -38.39 -8.94 10.66
CA SER A 625 -39.85 -8.90 10.46
C SER A 625 -40.63 -9.47 11.65
N LEU A 626 -40.12 -10.55 12.25
CA LEU A 626 -40.72 -11.19 13.42
C LEU A 626 -40.51 -10.36 14.69
N LEU A 627 -39.39 -9.64 14.82
CA LEU A 627 -39.16 -8.69 15.92
C LEU A 627 -40.06 -7.45 15.84
N TYR A 628 -40.54 -7.08 14.64
CA TYR A 628 -41.55 -6.02 14.48
C TYR A 628 -42.91 -6.48 15.00
N GLU A 629 -43.28 -7.74 14.75
CA GLU A 629 -44.52 -8.35 15.26
C GLU A 629 -44.44 -8.67 16.76
N TRP A 630 -43.24 -9.02 17.27
CA TRP A 630 -42.96 -9.41 18.64
C TRP A 630 -41.75 -8.64 19.21
N PRO A 631 -41.93 -7.35 19.58
CA PRO A 631 -40.86 -6.56 20.15
C PRO A 631 -40.38 -7.20 21.47
N GLU A 632 -39.07 -7.18 21.71
CA GLU A 632 -38.40 -7.70 22.92
C GLU A 632 -38.31 -9.23 23.10
N HIS A 633 -38.60 -10.06 22.08
CA HIS A 633 -38.40 -11.51 22.22
C HIS A 633 -36.89 -11.86 22.35
N PRO A 634 -36.43 -12.36 23.51
CA PRO A 634 -35.00 -12.52 23.81
C PRO A 634 -34.32 -13.54 22.89
N GLY A 635 -35.06 -14.59 22.48
CA GLY A 635 -34.53 -15.60 21.57
C GLY A 635 -34.31 -15.08 20.14
N LEU A 636 -35.12 -14.12 19.67
CA LEU A 636 -34.98 -13.54 18.34
C LEU A 636 -33.86 -12.50 18.32
N GLN A 637 -33.70 -11.73 19.41
CA GLN A 637 -32.57 -10.82 19.60
C GLN A 637 -31.24 -11.57 19.62
N LYS A 638 -31.14 -12.67 20.39
CA LYS A 638 -29.93 -13.52 20.41
C LYS A 638 -29.58 -14.10 19.02
N ILE A 639 -30.57 -14.54 18.26
CA ILE A 639 -30.35 -15.00 16.86
C ILE A 639 -29.83 -13.84 15.99
N LEU A 640 -30.42 -12.64 16.13
CA LEU A 640 -29.99 -11.47 15.38
C LEU A 640 -28.55 -11.06 15.71
N ASP A 641 -28.15 -11.14 16.98
CA ASP A 641 -26.79 -10.81 17.42
C ASP A 641 -25.76 -11.80 16.89
N ILE A 642 -26.08 -13.11 16.89
CA ILE A 642 -25.24 -14.15 16.26
C ILE A 642 -25.11 -13.91 14.76
N ILE A 643 -26.20 -13.53 14.08
CA ILE A 643 -26.14 -13.22 12.64
C ILE A 643 -25.23 -12.01 12.41
N LYS A 644 -25.38 -10.93 13.19
CA LYS A 644 -24.53 -9.74 13.06
C LYS A 644 -23.05 -10.06 13.24
N THR A 645 -22.69 -10.94 14.18
CA THR A 645 -21.29 -11.30 14.41
C THR A 645 -20.73 -12.20 13.34
N LEU A 646 -21.50 -13.19 12.87
CA LEU A 646 -21.12 -14.00 11.71
C LEU A 646 -20.88 -13.15 10.45
N LEU A 647 -21.71 -12.13 10.26
CA LEU A 647 -21.58 -11.18 9.16
C LEU A 647 -20.39 -10.22 9.32
N ALA A 648 -20.00 -9.92 10.56
CA ALA A 648 -18.85 -9.08 10.90
C ALA A 648 -17.51 -9.83 10.94
N LEU A 649 -17.50 -11.17 10.80
CA LEU A 649 -16.28 -11.96 10.73
C LEU A 649 -15.35 -11.41 9.64
N SER A 650 -14.04 -11.40 9.91
CA SER A 650 -13.03 -11.05 8.92
C SER A 650 -12.97 -12.11 7.82
N VAL A 651 -12.69 -11.66 6.60
CA VAL A 651 -12.46 -12.55 5.45
C VAL A 651 -11.25 -13.47 5.61
N ASP A 652 -10.31 -13.10 6.49
CA ASP A 652 -9.13 -13.89 6.81
C ASP A 652 -9.38 -14.97 7.89
N THR A 653 -10.61 -15.11 8.39
CA THR A 653 -10.94 -16.12 9.41
C THR A 653 -10.93 -17.54 8.83
N PRO A 654 -10.47 -18.55 9.60
CA PRO A 654 -10.55 -19.95 9.20
C PRO A 654 -12.00 -20.42 9.14
N LEU A 655 -12.30 -21.37 8.26
CA LEU A 655 -13.68 -21.85 8.05
C LEU A 655 -14.28 -22.52 9.29
N THR A 656 -13.45 -23.05 10.20
CA THR A 656 -13.88 -23.70 11.44
C THR A 656 -14.61 -22.76 12.38
N GLU A 657 -14.18 -21.51 12.51
CA GLU A 657 -14.87 -20.52 13.35
C GLU A 657 -16.27 -20.23 12.83
N ALA A 658 -16.38 -19.98 11.52
CA ALA A 658 -17.67 -19.79 10.86
C ALA A 658 -18.55 -21.05 10.94
N LEU A 659 -17.97 -22.24 10.82
CA LEU A 659 -18.68 -23.52 10.95
C LEU A 659 -19.30 -23.69 12.34
N LEU A 660 -18.56 -23.37 13.40
CA LEU A 660 -19.06 -23.43 14.78
C LEU A 660 -20.15 -22.39 15.02
N GLY A 661 -19.96 -21.16 14.54
CA GLY A 661 -20.97 -20.12 14.66
C GLY A 661 -22.26 -20.45 13.90
N LEU A 662 -22.17 -21.09 12.72
CA LEU A 662 -23.34 -21.59 11.98
C LEU A 662 -24.04 -22.74 12.71
N GLN A 663 -23.30 -23.68 13.30
CA GLN A 663 -23.87 -24.77 14.10
C GLN A 663 -24.60 -24.23 15.34
N PHE A 664 -24.03 -23.22 15.99
CA PHE A 664 -24.68 -22.51 17.10
C PHE A 664 -25.97 -21.82 16.66
N LEU A 665 -25.94 -21.09 15.54
CA LEU A 665 -27.14 -20.46 14.97
C LEU A 665 -28.24 -21.49 14.66
N LEU A 666 -27.89 -22.64 14.07
CA LEU A 666 -28.83 -23.72 13.76
C LEU A 666 -29.47 -24.31 15.02
N SER A 667 -28.67 -24.61 16.05
CA SER A 667 -29.21 -25.13 17.32
C SER A 667 -30.17 -24.15 18.02
N ARG A 668 -29.86 -22.85 17.99
CA ARG A 668 -30.69 -21.81 18.59
C ARG A 668 -31.99 -21.57 17.83
N THR A 669 -31.93 -21.55 16.51
CA THR A 669 -33.13 -21.42 15.65
C THR A 669 -34.05 -22.62 15.79
N GLN A 670 -33.50 -23.84 15.89
CA GLN A 670 -34.29 -25.04 16.13
C GLN A 670 -34.91 -25.06 17.53
N ALA A 671 -34.17 -24.75 18.59
CA ALA A 671 -34.72 -24.67 19.94
C ALA A 671 -35.87 -23.66 20.04
N LEU A 672 -35.78 -22.54 19.30
CA LEU A 672 -36.86 -21.55 19.23
C LEU A 672 -38.07 -22.07 18.44
N GLN A 673 -37.86 -22.85 17.37
CA GLN A 673 -38.91 -23.48 16.60
C GLN A 673 -39.65 -24.59 17.39
N GLU A 674 -38.92 -25.36 18.21
CA GLU A 674 -39.47 -26.40 19.09
C GLU A 674 -40.30 -25.79 20.23
N ASN A 675 -39.83 -24.68 20.81
CA ASN A 675 -40.51 -23.99 21.90
C ASN A 675 -41.70 -23.11 21.44
N ALA A 676 -41.72 -22.70 20.16
CA ALA A 676 -42.75 -21.83 19.61
C ALA A 676 -43.04 -22.16 18.13
N SER A 677 -44.05 -23.00 17.91
CA SER A 677 -44.51 -23.44 16.57
C SER A 677 -44.97 -22.31 15.63
N LYS A 678 -45.17 -21.10 16.15
CA LYS A 678 -45.54 -19.89 15.37
C LYS A 678 -44.38 -19.35 14.53
N PHE A 679 -43.13 -19.69 14.86
CA PHE A 679 -41.94 -19.23 14.14
C PHE A 679 -41.40 -20.35 13.25
N SER A 680 -41.89 -20.45 12.00
CA SER A 680 -41.35 -21.40 11.02
C SER A 680 -40.14 -20.82 10.28
N PHE A 681 -38.97 -21.45 10.44
CA PHE A 681 -37.74 -21.11 9.70
C PHE A 681 -37.34 -22.18 8.68
N SER A 682 -38.13 -23.25 8.53
CA SER A 682 -37.74 -24.47 7.80
C SER A 682 -37.23 -24.23 6.36
N ASP A 683 -37.86 -23.32 5.59
CA ASP A 683 -37.43 -23.02 4.22
C ASP A 683 -36.10 -22.24 4.18
N GLN A 684 -35.85 -21.42 5.21
CA GLN A 684 -34.63 -20.61 5.32
C GLN A 684 -33.44 -21.39 5.89
N LEU A 685 -33.68 -22.53 6.56
CA LEU A 685 -32.64 -23.37 7.17
C LEU A 685 -31.98 -24.34 6.17
N GLN A 686 -32.65 -24.71 5.07
CA GLN A 686 -32.12 -25.63 4.05
C GLN A 686 -30.73 -25.25 3.49
N PRO A 687 -30.47 -23.99 3.10
CA PRO A 687 -29.15 -23.59 2.61
C PRO A 687 -28.04 -23.73 3.67
N PHE A 688 -28.36 -23.53 4.95
CA PHE A 688 -27.40 -23.67 6.05
C PHE A 688 -27.01 -25.14 6.28
N PHE A 689 -27.97 -26.07 6.20
CA PHE A 689 -27.66 -27.50 6.28
C PHE A 689 -26.74 -27.96 5.15
N ALA A 690 -26.96 -27.48 3.93
CA ALA A 690 -26.09 -27.76 2.80
C ALA A 690 -24.67 -27.22 3.02
N LEU A 691 -24.53 -25.99 3.54
CA LEU A 691 -23.24 -25.38 3.85
C LEU A 691 -22.49 -26.15 4.94
N VAL A 692 -23.13 -26.42 6.08
CA VAL A 692 -22.53 -27.17 7.20
C VAL A 692 -22.10 -28.56 6.74
N SER A 693 -22.92 -29.27 5.96
CA SER A 693 -22.56 -30.57 5.40
C SER A 693 -21.33 -30.48 4.49
N SER A 694 -21.27 -29.45 3.63
CA SER A 694 -20.14 -29.27 2.72
C SER A 694 -18.84 -28.98 3.45
N TRP A 695 -18.85 -28.14 4.49
CA TRP A 695 -17.68 -27.77 5.27
C TRP A 695 -17.21 -28.90 6.20
N GLN A 696 -18.14 -29.67 6.77
CA GLN A 696 -17.79 -30.88 7.53
C GLN A 696 -17.16 -31.96 6.63
N LYS A 697 -17.66 -32.15 5.40
CA LYS A 697 -17.00 -33.04 4.42
C LYS A 697 -15.59 -32.57 4.10
N LEU A 698 -15.41 -31.26 4.00
CA LEU A 698 -14.12 -30.64 3.78
C LEU A 698 -13.18 -30.92 4.97
N GLU A 699 -13.65 -30.75 6.21
CA GLU A 699 -12.91 -31.05 7.46
C GLU A 699 -12.43 -32.50 7.48
N LEU A 700 -13.29 -33.41 7.03
CA LEU A 700 -13.00 -34.82 6.91
C LEU A 700 -11.93 -35.14 5.85
N THR A 701 -11.85 -34.34 4.79
CA THR A 701 -10.87 -34.52 3.69
C THR A 701 -9.51 -33.92 4.00
N CYS A 702 -9.44 -32.86 4.81
CA CYS A 702 -8.19 -32.16 5.15
C CYS A 702 -7.37 -32.82 6.27
N ARG A 703 -7.85 -33.93 6.85
CA ARG A 703 -7.17 -34.60 7.97
C ARG A 703 -5.73 -35.06 7.70
N PRO A 704 -5.35 -35.52 6.49
CA PRO A 704 -3.95 -35.83 6.19
C PRO A 704 -3.03 -34.61 6.36
N ALA A 705 -3.53 -33.40 6.05
CA ALA A 705 -2.79 -32.15 6.22
C ALA A 705 -2.42 -31.87 7.69
N LEU A 706 -3.21 -32.39 8.66
CA LEU A 706 -2.88 -32.25 10.08
C LEU A 706 -1.66 -33.08 10.48
N LEU A 707 -1.44 -34.24 9.83
CA LEU A 707 -0.24 -35.05 10.05
C LEU A 707 0.99 -34.35 9.44
N ASP A 708 0.83 -33.72 8.27
CA ASP A 708 1.86 -32.89 7.67
C ASP A 708 2.19 -31.68 8.58
N GLY A 709 1.18 -31.04 9.17
CA GLY A 709 1.36 -29.97 10.15
C GLY A 709 2.16 -30.37 11.40
N VAL A 710 2.03 -31.61 11.88
CA VAL A 710 2.87 -32.13 12.98
C VAL A 710 4.33 -32.22 12.55
N LEU A 711 4.60 -32.72 11.34
CA LEU A 711 5.96 -32.84 10.80
C LEU A 711 6.56 -31.45 10.51
N GLU A 712 5.77 -30.52 9.98
CA GLU A 712 6.19 -29.14 9.78
C GLU A 712 6.54 -28.44 11.10
N GLN A 713 5.82 -28.75 12.18
CA GLN A 713 6.13 -28.22 13.51
C GLN A 713 7.45 -28.80 14.06
N CYS A 714 7.72 -30.09 13.82
CA CYS A 714 9.03 -30.68 14.11
C CYS A 714 10.15 -29.97 13.33
N ASP A 715 9.94 -29.71 12.04
CA ASP A 715 10.90 -28.99 11.20
C ASP A 715 11.12 -27.55 11.69
N ALA A 716 10.06 -26.86 12.11
CA ALA A 716 10.13 -25.51 12.67
C ALA A 716 10.91 -25.51 14.00
N ASN A 717 10.64 -26.46 14.89
CA ASN A 717 11.35 -26.62 16.16
C ASN A 717 12.84 -26.91 15.95
N ALA A 718 13.18 -27.79 15.01
CA ALA A 718 14.57 -28.04 14.62
C ALA A 718 15.21 -26.78 14.02
N GLY A 719 14.48 -26.02 13.20
CA GLY A 719 14.94 -24.75 12.62
C GLY A 719 15.29 -23.69 13.66
N LYS A 720 14.60 -23.65 14.81
CA LYS A 720 14.95 -22.75 15.94
C LYS A 720 16.35 -23.00 16.51
N LEU A 721 16.90 -24.20 16.30
CA LEU A 721 18.25 -24.55 16.72
C LEU A 721 19.34 -24.01 15.78
N TRP A 722 18.98 -23.36 14.68
CA TRP A 722 19.92 -22.72 13.76
C TRP A 722 20.77 -21.66 14.47
N LEU A 723 20.18 -20.81 15.34
CA LEU A 723 20.89 -19.76 16.08
C LEU A 723 21.91 -20.33 17.09
N PRO A 724 21.53 -21.30 17.97
CA PRO A 724 22.50 -22.03 18.79
C PRO A 724 23.63 -22.66 17.97
N LEU A 725 23.30 -23.34 16.87
CA LEU A 725 24.29 -24.00 16.02
C LEU A 725 25.24 -22.98 15.35
N TYR A 726 24.70 -21.85 14.88
CA TYR A 726 25.47 -20.73 14.34
C TYR A 726 26.51 -20.24 15.34
N SER A 727 26.11 -20.01 16.60
CA SER A 727 26.99 -19.54 17.67
C SER A 727 28.09 -20.54 18.03
N VAL A 728 27.80 -21.85 17.95
CA VAL A 728 28.77 -22.92 18.20
C VAL A 728 29.82 -23.00 17.11
N LEU A 729 29.41 -22.80 15.84
CA LEU A 729 30.28 -22.93 14.67
C LEU A 729 31.08 -21.65 14.34
N HIS A 730 30.61 -20.48 14.76
CA HIS A 730 31.26 -19.19 14.50
C HIS A 730 32.05 -18.63 15.70
N ARG A 731 32.52 -19.50 16.61
CA ARG A 731 33.29 -19.12 17.82
C ARG A 731 34.62 -18.41 17.56
N GLU A 732 35.10 -18.36 16.31
CA GLU A 732 36.26 -17.54 15.89
C GLU A 732 36.15 -16.08 16.38
N HIS A 733 34.93 -15.54 16.52
CA HIS A 733 34.70 -14.16 17.01
C HIS A 733 34.85 -13.97 18.53
N LEU A 734 34.94 -15.06 19.30
CA LEU A 734 34.94 -15.05 20.77
C LEU A 734 36.31 -15.40 21.39
N GLY A 735 37.32 -15.72 20.57
CA GLY A 735 38.71 -15.93 21.01
C GLY A 735 39.02 -17.28 21.66
N ASP A 736 38.06 -18.20 21.77
CA ASP A 736 38.21 -19.47 22.50
C ASP A 736 38.12 -20.67 21.53
N ILE A 737 39.27 -21.25 21.17
CA ILE A 737 39.40 -22.28 20.14
C ILE A 737 39.58 -23.65 20.80
N ASP A 738 38.46 -24.32 21.13
CA ASP A 738 38.46 -25.74 21.46
C ASP A 738 37.59 -26.54 20.47
N HIS A 739 38.26 -27.32 19.63
CA HIS A 739 37.64 -28.21 18.65
C HIS A 739 36.91 -29.40 19.31
N LEU A 740 37.36 -29.85 20.48
CA LEU A 740 36.72 -30.96 21.22
C LEU A 740 35.35 -30.55 21.76
N ASP A 741 35.25 -29.33 22.28
CA ASP A 741 33.97 -28.75 22.69
C ASP A 741 32.99 -28.60 21.53
N THR A 742 33.48 -28.26 20.34
CA THR A 742 32.65 -28.19 19.12
C THR A 742 32.12 -29.57 18.74
N ILE A 743 32.97 -30.61 18.77
CA ILE A 743 32.55 -31.99 18.52
C ILE A 743 31.51 -32.46 19.54
N ARG A 744 31.71 -32.14 20.83
CA ARG A 744 30.78 -32.52 21.90
C ARG A 744 29.42 -31.86 21.71
N SER A 745 29.39 -30.56 21.39
CA SER A 745 28.16 -29.83 21.10
C SER A 745 27.42 -30.37 19.86
N LEU A 746 28.14 -30.72 18.79
CA LEU A 746 27.53 -31.29 17.57
C LEU A 746 26.99 -32.71 17.80
N LYS A 747 27.68 -33.52 18.63
CA LYS A 747 27.21 -34.83 19.06
C LYS A 747 25.91 -34.70 19.87
N GLU A 748 25.90 -33.80 20.86
CA GLU A 748 24.71 -33.49 21.66
C GLU A 748 23.54 -33.05 20.75
N PHE A 749 23.81 -32.16 19.79
CA PHE A 749 22.82 -31.65 18.84
C PHE A 749 22.09 -32.74 18.05
N ILE A 750 22.74 -33.86 17.70
CA ILE A 750 22.04 -34.97 17.02
C ILE A 750 21.43 -35.96 18.01
N GLN A 751 22.11 -36.24 19.13
CA GLN A 751 21.66 -37.25 20.09
C GLN A 751 20.40 -36.83 20.86
N THR A 752 20.19 -35.53 21.07
CA THR A 752 18.99 -35.00 21.71
C THR A 752 17.81 -34.83 20.75
N ALA A 753 17.96 -35.20 19.48
CA ALA A 753 16.91 -35.08 18.50
C ALA A 753 15.82 -36.15 18.71
N ASN A 754 14.58 -35.76 18.45
CA ASN A 754 13.48 -36.71 18.31
C ASN A 754 13.43 -37.24 16.87
N VAL A 755 12.67 -38.32 16.64
CA VAL A 755 12.53 -38.95 15.31
C VAL A 755 12.11 -37.94 14.24
N GLY A 756 11.15 -37.07 14.54
CA GLY A 756 10.67 -36.05 13.61
C GLY A 756 11.68 -34.96 13.28
N GLU A 757 12.58 -34.62 14.20
CA GLU A 757 13.55 -33.53 14.02
C GLU A 757 14.86 -34.00 13.39
N PHE A 758 15.14 -35.31 13.42
CA PHE A 758 16.43 -35.89 13.04
C PHE A 758 16.87 -35.48 11.64
N ARG A 759 15.98 -35.65 10.65
CA ARG A 759 16.25 -35.29 9.26
C ARG A 759 16.58 -33.80 9.14
N LYS A 760 15.79 -32.94 9.78
CA LYS A 760 15.98 -31.50 9.67
C LYS A 760 17.28 -31.03 10.33
N ARG A 761 17.66 -31.61 11.46
CA ARG A 761 18.95 -31.33 12.11
C ARG A 761 20.14 -31.76 11.24
N LEU A 762 20.04 -32.87 10.50
CA LEU A 762 21.05 -33.25 9.50
C LEU A 762 21.12 -32.27 8.32
N GLU A 763 19.98 -31.81 7.81
CA GLU A 763 19.94 -30.77 6.77
C GLU A 763 20.65 -29.49 7.22
N LEU A 764 20.45 -29.07 8.47
CA LEU A 764 21.14 -27.91 9.05
C LEU A 764 22.67 -28.10 9.08
N LEU A 765 23.18 -29.27 9.50
CA LEU A 765 24.62 -29.56 9.49
C LEU A 765 25.20 -29.49 8.08
N LEU A 766 24.48 -30.05 7.10
CA LEU A 766 24.91 -30.02 5.70
C LEU A 766 24.92 -28.59 5.14
N ALA A 767 23.90 -27.77 5.46
CA ALA A 767 23.83 -26.38 5.03
C ALA A 767 24.99 -25.55 5.60
N PHE A 768 25.32 -25.72 6.89
CA PHE A 768 26.49 -25.07 7.48
C PHE A 768 27.81 -25.55 6.86
N HIS A 769 27.94 -26.84 6.59
CA HIS A 769 29.10 -27.36 5.86
C HIS A 769 29.23 -26.69 4.48
N GLY A 770 28.14 -26.56 3.73
CA GLY A 770 28.14 -25.88 2.44
C GLY A 770 28.48 -24.40 2.52
N GLN A 771 28.01 -23.68 3.55
CA GLN A 771 28.33 -22.27 3.77
C GLN A 771 29.84 -22.08 4.01
N PHE A 772 30.44 -22.92 4.84
CA PHE A 772 31.88 -22.87 5.10
C PHE A 772 32.71 -23.34 3.90
N SER A 773 32.22 -24.31 3.12
CA SER A 773 32.87 -24.73 1.88
C SER A 773 32.87 -23.61 0.85
N MET A 774 31.75 -22.90 0.70
CA MET A 774 31.67 -21.72 -0.18
C MET A 774 32.63 -20.61 0.28
N ARG A 775 32.72 -20.36 1.59
CA ARG A 775 33.69 -19.43 2.17
C ARG A 775 35.14 -19.79 1.83
N MET A 776 35.47 -21.09 1.82
CA MET A 776 36.80 -21.58 1.42
C MET A 776 37.09 -21.32 -0.05
N HIS A 777 36.12 -21.54 -0.94
CA HIS A 777 36.32 -21.36 -2.38
C HIS A 777 36.44 -19.89 -2.80
N LEU A 778 35.83 -18.97 -2.06
CA LEU A 778 35.85 -17.53 -2.37
C LEU A 778 37.03 -16.76 -1.75
N LYS A 779 37.70 -17.30 -0.73
CA LYS A 779 38.87 -16.66 -0.10
C LYS A 779 40.17 -17.22 -0.67
N ALA A 780 41.10 -16.31 -1.00
CA ALA A 780 42.44 -16.67 -1.51
C ALA A 780 43.29 -17.43 -0.46
N ASP A 781 43.16 -17.08 0.83
CA ASP A 781 43.88 -17.72 1.94
C ASP A 781 42.92 -18.25 3.03
N PRO A 782 42.67 -19.57 3.10
CA PRO A 782 41.77 -20.15 4.10
C PRO A 782 42.44 -20.30 5.48
N SER A 783 41.71 -20.00 6.56
CA SER A 783 42.19 -20.24 7.92
C SER A 783 42.28 -21.75 8.20
N PRO A 784 43.31 -22.23 8.92
CA PRO A 784 43.43 -23.66 9.27
C PRO A 784 42.25 -24.13 10.15
N HIS A 785 41.66 -23.22 10.92
CA HIS A 785 40.48 -23.48 11.74
C HIS A 785 39.23 -23.81 10.90
N LEU A 786 38.98 -23.06 9.82
CA LEU A 786 37.85 -23.28 8.91
C LEU A 786 37.92 -24.67 8.27
N LEU A 787 39.13 -25.10 7.88
CA LEU A 787 39.36 -26.44 7.33
C LEU A 787 39.10 -27.55 8.36
N GLN A 788 39.44 -27.31 9.63
CA GLN A 788 39.17 -28.25 10.70
C GLN A 788 37.67 -28.37 11.01
N ILE A 789 36.93 -27.25 11.05
CA ILE A 789 35.47 -27.25 11.22
C ILE A 789 34.79 -28.01 10.09
N LEU A 790 35.22 -27.81 8.83
CA LEU A 790 34.67 -28.54 7.68
C LEU A 790 34.83 -30.05 7.82
N LYS A 791 36.04 -30.51 8.22
CA LYS A 791 36.30 -31.93 8.48
C LYS A 791 35.40 -32.48 9.60
N ILE A 792 35.24 -31.72 10.69
CA ILE A 792 34.38 -32.11 11.80
C ILE A 792 32.92 -32.26 11.34
N LEU A 793 32.38 -31.25 10.64
CA LEU A 793 31.01 -31.26 10.13
C LEU A 793 30.78 -32.42 9.17
N TYR A 794 31.70 -32.65 8.23
CA TYR A 794 31.62 -33.73 7.26
C TYR A 794 31.58 -35.11 7.94
N ASN A 795 32.46 -35.35 8.92
CA ASN A 795 32.53 -36.62 9.62
C ASN A 795 31.31 -36.86 10.52
N VAL A 796 30.85 -35.84 11.25
CA VAL A 796 29.65 -35.94 12.10
C VAL A 796 28.41 -36.19 11.24
N PHE A 797 28.24 -35.44 10.14
CA PHE A 797 27.16 -35.67 9.19
C PHE A 797 27.21 -37.08 8.61
N GLY A 798 28.38 -37.52 8.11
CA GLY A 798 28.56 -38.83 7.47
C GLY A 798 28.29 -40.01 8.40
N TYR A 799 28.62 -39.90 9.69
CA TYR A 799 28.31 -40.93 10.68
C TYR A 799 26.79 -41.04 10.90
N TYR A 800 26.11 -39.94 11.18
CA TYR A 800 24.68 -39.97 11.52
C TYR A 800 23.75 -40.17 10.31
N MET A 801 24.18 -39.79 9.11
CA MET A 801 23.41 -40.00 7.87
C MET A 801 23.08 -41.49 7.62
N GLN A 802 23.93 -42.40 8.11
CA GLN A 802 23.72 -43.86 7.97
C GLN A 802 22.42 -44.34 8.62
N PHE A 803 21.93 -43.62 9.63
CA PHE A 803 20.73 -43.98 10.37
C PHE A 803 19.44 -43.36 9.83
N LEU A 804 19.54 -42.45 8.84
CA LEU A 804 18.38 -41.78 8.25
C LEU A 804 17.35 -42.76 7.63
N PRO A 805 17.74 -43.84 6.91
CA PRO A 805 16.78 -44.77 6.33
C PRO A 805 15.89 -45.46 7.38
N LEU A 806 16.49 -45.89 8.51
CA LEU A 806 15.77 -46.55 9.60
C LEU A 806 14.74 -45.61 10.24
N ILE A 807 15.14 -44.36 10.50
CA ILE A 807 14.26 -43.34 11.08
C ILE A 807 13.15 -42.98 10.10
N SER A 808 13.46 -42.84 8.81
CA SER A 808 12.47 -42.53 7.77
C SER A 808 11.43 -43.63 7.63
N GLU A 809 11.83 -44.90 7.68
CA GLU A 809 10.92 -46.04 7.67
C GLU A 809 9.99 -46.04 8.89
N HIS A 810 10.51 -45.72 10.07
CA HIS A 810 9.70 -45.61 11.29
C HIS A 810 8.64 -44.50 11.20
N VAL A 811 8.99 -43.32 10.67
CA VAL A 811 8.05 -42.22 10.45
C VAL A 811 6.95 -42.61 9.45
N GLU A 812 7.33 -43.21 8.33
CA GLU A 812 6.41 -43.66 7.28
C GLU A 812 5.47 -44.78 7.77
N ALA A 813 5.99 -45.76 8.51
CA ALA A 813 5.18 -46.83 9.09
C ALA A 813 4.17 -46.27 10.11
N SER A 814 4.62 -45.35 10.97
CA SER A 814 3.76 -44.67 11.95
C SER A 814 2.66 -43.85 11.27
N ARG A 815 3.02 -43.09 10.21
CA ARG A 815 2.07 -42.31 9.40
C ARG A 815 1.01 -43.21 8.75
N ARG A 816 1.43 -44.29 8.09
CA ARG A 816 0.52 -45.24 7.42
C ARG A 816 -0.46 -45.89 8.39
N ASN A 817 -0.04 -46.17 9.62
CA ASN A 817 -0.91 -46.74 10.65
C ASN A 817 -2.02 -45.75 11.04
N ILE A 818 -1.65 -44.50 11.33
CA ILE A 818 -2.61 -43.45 11.72
C ILE A 818 -3.52 -43.07 10.55
N GLU A 819 -3.02 -43.03 9.32
CA GLU A 819 -3.85 -42.78 8.13
C GLU A 819 -4.92 -43.86 7.91
N LYS A 820 -4.63 -45.13 8.23
CA LYS A 820 -5.63 -46.21 8.18
C LYS A 820 -6.73 -45.98 9.23
N GLU A 821 -6.35 -45.71 10.48
CA GLU A 821 -7.29 -45.41 11.56
C GLU A 821 -8.15 -44.16 11.25
N LEU A 822 -7.55 -43.11 10.67
CA LEU A 822 -8.27 -41.91 10.23
C LEU A 822 -9.25 -42.19 9.08
N LYS A 823 -8.89 -43.05 8.12
CA LYS A 823 -9.79 -43.46 7.03
C LYS A 823 -11.00 -44.23 7.55
N GLU A 824 -10.83 -45.04 8.59
CA GLU A 824 -11.94 -45.75 9.24
C GLU A 824 -12.88 -44.78 9.97
N VAL A 825 -12.34 -43.83 10.74
CA VAL A 825 -13.14 -42.75 11.36
C VAL A 825 -13.88 -41.92 10.30
N ALA A 826 -13.23 -41.64 9.17
CA ALA A 826 -13.85 -40.95 8.03
C ALA A 826 -15.02 -41.74 7.44
N LYS A 827 -14.87 -43.05 7.25
CA LYS A 827 -15.95 -43.91 6.77
C LYS A 827 -17.13 -43.89 7.74
N LEU A 828 -16.89 -44.11 9.04
CA LEU A 828 -17.94 -44.09 10.08
C LEU A 828 -18.71 -42.76 10.09
N SER A 829 -18.01 -41.63 10.00
CA SER A 829 -18.64 -40.31 9.94
C SER A 829 -19.54 -40.08 8.71
N ARG A 830 -19.23 -40.69 7.55
CA ARG A 830 -20.07 -40.57 6.33
C ARG A 830 -21.43 -41.26 6.47
N TRP A 831 -21.50 -42.33 7.26
CA TRP A 831 -22.76 -43.02 7.57
C TRP A 831 -23.61 -42.24 8.57
N GLU A 832 -22.99 -41.64 9.59
CA GLU A 832 -23.67 -40.83 10.61
C GLU A 832 -24.20 -39.48 10.05
N LEU A 833 -23.51 -38.89 9.07
CA LEU A 833 -23.88 -37.62 8.42
C LEU A 833 -25.22 -37.67 7.67
N HIS A 834 -25.68 -38.85 7.25
CA HIS A 834 -26.99 -39.00 6.59
C HIS A 834 -28.18 -38.88 7.56
N GLN A 835 -27.95 -39.04 8.87
CA GLN A 835 -29.02 -39.10 9.88
C GLN A 835 -29.04 -37.90 10.85
N CYS A 836 -27.97 -37.09 10.94
CA CYS A 836 -27.87 -36.09 11.99
C CYS A 836 -27.00 -34.87 11.64
N TYR A 837 -27.49 -33.99 10.77
CA TYR A 837 -26.91 -32.66 10.49
C TYR A 837 -27.00 -31.69 11.69
N LEU A 838 -27.72 -32.10 12.75
CA LEU A 838 -28.04 -31.30 13.94
C LEU A 838 -27.24 -31.68 15.19
N SER A 839 -26.64 -32.87 15.23
CA SER A 839 -25.92 -33.32 16.43
C SER A 839 -24.50 -32.74 16.45
N ILE A 840 -24.38 -31.59 17.09
CA ILE A 840 -23.12 -30.97 17.50
C ILE A 840 -22.28 -31.98 18.30
N GLU A 841 -22.94 -32.82 19.08
CA GLU A 841 -22.32 -33.87 19.89
C GLU A 841 -21.59 -34.92 19.04
N ASN A 842 -22.16 -35.36 17.91
CA ASN A 842 -21.47 -36.26 17.00
C ASN A 842 -20.26 -35.60 16.34
N SER A 843 -20.39 -34.33 15.93
CA SER A 843 -19.26 -33.56 15.39
C SER A 843 -18.12 -33.40 16.41
N ARG A 844 -18.46 -33.18 17.69
CA ARG A 844 -17.52 -33.12 18.81
C ARG A 844 -16.82 -34.46 19.04
N ARG A 845 -17.57 -35.57 19.05
CA ARG A 845 -17.00 -36.92 19.20
C ARG A 845 -16.04 -37.26 18.07
N ILE A 846 -16.36 -36.89 16.84
CA ILE A 846 -15.49 -37.09 15.68
C ILE A 846 -14.22 -36.25 15.80
N ARG A 847 -14.33 -34.95 16.11
CA ARG A 847 -13.16 -34.08 16.35
C ARG A 847 -12.27 -34.62 17.47
N HIS A 848 -12.84 -35.02 18.61
CA HIS A 848 -12.09 -35.60 19.73
C HIS A 848 -11.34 -36.89 19.35
N LYS A 849 -11.98 -37.78 18.58
CA LYS A 849 -11.32 -39.00 18.07
C LYS A 849 -10.14 -38.65 17.16
N ILE A 850 -10.29 -37.65 16.27
CA ILE A 850 -9.20 -37.18 15.40
C ILE A 850 -8.04 -36.62 16.23
N LEU A 851 -8.34 -35.77 17.22
CA LEU A 851 -7.32 -35.18 18.10
C LEU A 851 -6.54 -36.25 18.88
N LYS A 852 -7.21 -37.29 19.37
CA LYS A 852 -6.54 -38.44 20.01
C LYS A 852 -5.61 -39.19 19.06
N LEU A 853 -5.99 -39.36 17.79
CA LEU A 853 -5.14 -40.00 16.79
C LEU A 853 -3.92 -39.14 16.45
N ILE A 854 -4.08 -37.81 16.41
CA ILE A 854 -2.97 -36.87 16.24
C ILE A 854 -2.05 -36.90 17.47
N GLN A 855 -2.58 -36.93 18.69
CA GLN A 855 -1.80 -37.11 19.92
C GLN A 855 -0.97 -38.40 19.89
N LYS A 856 -1.58 -39.52 19.46
CA LYS A 856 -0.88 -40.79 19.29
C LYS A 856 0.28 -40.66 18.30
N PHE A 857 0.07 -39.95 17.18
CA PHE A 857 1.13 -39.68 16.20
C PHE A 857 2.27 -38.80 16.76
N ILE A 858 1.93 -37.72 17.48
CA ILE A 858 2.90 -36.85 18.14
C ILE A 858 3.77 -37.65 19.11
N VAL A 859 3.17 -38.49 19.95
CA VAL A 859 3.91 -39.33 20.91
C VAL A 859 4.88 -40.28 20.20
N MET A 860 4.48 -40.88 19.07
CA MET A 860 5.36 -41.78 18.29
C MET A 860 6.55 -41.04 17.68
N ILE A 861 6.38 -39.78 17.27
CA ILE A 861 7.43 -38.98 16.61
C ILE A 861 8.37 -38.28 17.61
N LEU A 862 7.87 -37.96 18.82
CA LEU A 862 8.65 -37.32 19.88
C LEU A 862 9.53 -38.30 20.67
N ILE A 863 9.53 -39.59 20.32
CA ILE A 863 10.47 -40.56 20.88
C ILE A 863 11.90 -40.09 20.60
N GLN A 864 12.77 -40.13 21.62
CA GLN A 864 14.18 -39.79 21.45
C GLN A 864 14.87 -40.81 20.54
N ASN A 865 15.67 -40.34 19.58
CA ASN A 865 16.37 -41.21 18.63
C ASN A 865 17.33 -42.21 19.30
N SER A 866 17.84 -41.88 20.49
CA SER A 866 18.69 -42.76 21.30
C SER A 866 17.99 -44.05 21.74
N SER A 867 16.66 -44.08 21.78
CA SER A 867 15.87 -45.25 22.17
C SER A 867 15.65 -46.25 21.04
N LEU A 868 15.80 -45.82 19.77
CA LEU A 868 15.78 -46.68 18.59
C LEU A 868 17.17 -47.29 18.39
N SER A 869 17.57 -48.20 19.30
CA SER A 869 18.79 -49.04 19.26
C SER A 869 19.85 -48.63 18.21
N MET A 870 20.44 -47.44 18.37
CA MET A 870 21.61 -47.04 17.60
C MET A 870 22.80 -47.70 18.30
N PRO A 871 23.53 -48.62 17.67
CA PRO A 871 24.73 -49.17 18.28
C PRO A 871 25.71 -48.02 18.55
N ASN A 872 26.05 -47.84 19.83
CA ASN A 872 26.99 -46.84 20.34
C ASN A 872 28.36 -46.92 19.67
#